data_AF-A0A2H0LG29-F1
#
_entry.id   AF-A0A2H0LG29-F1
#
_cell.length_a   1.000
_cell.length_b   1.000
_cell.length_c   1.000
_cell.angle_alpha   90.00
_cell.angle_beta   90.00
_cell.angle_gamma   90.00
#
_symmetry.space_group_name_H-M   'P 1'
#
loop_
_entity.id
_entity.type
_entity.pdbx_description
1 polymer ?
#
loop_
_entity_poly.entity_id
_entity_poly.type
_entity_poly.pdbx_seq_one_letter_code
_entity_poly.pdbx_strand_id
1 'polypeptide(L)'
;MDARDTIINHTASADPSAHGSTERAHPKALLLLRASPAQFFCANTLFRHGVIDTVYLEQGVTGEPDKWEFVRRLWKYGIAGIWQRLLRDARHFQHDYRTLLHYYVVRFQTASLMNRQAAHNARLLGDAHARLDAGLRVVCGPSINDRACQQLVREGGHRVVFVFGTGLLRDELLSSPGVVFVNMHHGWLPRFRGEGILSALAEEGIGSLGVSVHLIDRGIDTGPIIYRERPLVEPGDNVYAISLKSTILGTQLFLKIYDDLRQGELRTMPQRQEDGTLYRSRDLKTRYGMRKTVQRVLAKAGRSVRGAETRHTRIARHLKTSLAVGGVIIGATAMARKRHGAQVRILMYHGVVPRLEGPAAFGDLFLSAGAFARQMRHLRRAFAVLSLDEAIDRLERRAPIPERAVVVTFDDGYRNTLTTALPIAQAAGVPVMVFVPSEQVNQERGLWFDILRVLVNECARQQQRVQLVNSLSIDGRLIKRPEDTFLNLSQRIADLPHDQVEPIVAQLEAMERDTHLLERYPEFAIAGWEEWHAAVRGGHLTVGSHGLTHRNFSQMSPEERDAALRRSKQQIEQALSRPCQAVAYPCGAWNEEVAQAAARAGYRCALTTDDGLNGPQRNLFKLHRTMIGDKGNFAMFCARVSGLRNWVRSHGP
;
A
#
# COMPACT_ATOMS: atom_id res chain seq x y z
N MET A 1 1.85 15.43 53.12
CA MET A 1 2.17 16.86 52.93
C MET A 1 2.12 17.08 51.42
N ASP A 2 0.92 17.25 50.84
CA ASP A 2 0.23 18.53 50.60
C ASP A 2 1.10 19.50 49.76
N ALA A 3 0.64 20.12 48.66
CA ALA A 3 -0.70 20.64 48.42
C ALA A 3 -1.02 20.88 46.91
N ARG A 4 -2.28 20.56 46.56
CA ARG A 4 -3.32 21.35 45.83
C ARG A 4 -3.03 21.80 44.39
N ASP A 5 -3.71 21.25 43.37
CA ASP A 5 -5.12 21.46 42.97
C ASP A 5 -5.55 22.93 42.91
N THR A 6 -5.51 23.50 41.70
CA THR A 6 -6.16 24.78 41.37
C THR A 6 -7.28 24.51 40.38
N ILE A 7 -8.46 24.19 40.90
CA ILE A 7 -9.72 24.22 40.18
C ILE A 7 -10.20 25.67 40.15
N ILE A 8 -10.33 26.26 38.97
CA ILE A 8 -10.95 27.59 38.80
C ILE A 8 -12.47 27.39 38.88
N ASN A 9 -13.03 27.67 40.06
CA ASN A 9 -14.47 27.80 40.29
C ASN A 9 -14.92 29.21 39.85
N HIS A 10 -15.80 29.29 38.85
CA HIS A 10 -16.68 30.43 38.66
C HIS A 10 -18.09 30.06 39.12
N THR A 11 -18.36 30.23 40.41
CA THR A 11 -19.71 30.24 40.97
C THR A 11 -20.25 31.66 40.95
N ALA A 12 -21.23 31.92 40.08
CA ALA A 12 -22.12 33.07 40.22
C ALA A 12 -23.28 32.67 41.15
N SER A 13 -23.50 33.43 42.21
CA SER A 13 -24.54 33.20 43.21
C SER A 13 -25.92 33.48 42.61
N ALA A 14 -26.90 32.61 42.87
CA ALA A 14 -28.31 32.93 42.67
C ALA A 14 -29.17 32.29 43.77
N ASP A 15 -29.94 33.16 44.39
CA ASP A 15 -30.90 33.03 45.48
C ASP A 15 -31.96 31.91 45.26
N PRO A 16 -32.23 31.03 46.25
CA PRO A 16 -33.24 29.98 46.13
C PRO A 16 -34.58 30.42 46.72
N SER A 17 -35.37 31.20 45.98
CA SER A 17 -36.79 31.39 46.31
C SER A 17 -37.65 31.73 45.08
N ALA A 18 -38.17 30.70 44.41
CA ALA A 18 -39.48 30.71 43.71
C ALA A 18 -39.74 29.35 43.05
N HIS A 19 -40.57 28.53 43.68
CA HIS A 19 -41.20 27.38 43.02
C HIS A 19 -42.26 27.88 42.03
N GLY A 20 -41.94 27.75 40.74
CA GLY A 20 -42.86 27.93 39.62
C GLY A 20 -42.30 27.14 38.45
N SER A 21 -42.69 25.87 38.33
CA SER A 21 -42.28 24.95 37.28
C SER A 21 -42.87 25.38 35.93
N THR A 22 -42.17 26.29 35.28
CA THR A 22 -42.13 26.37 33.82
C THR A 22 -40.81 25.69 33.42
N GLU A 23 -40.87 24.59 32.66
CA GLU A 23 -39.67 24.06 32.00
C GLU A 23 -39.07 25.21 31.18
N ARG A 24 -38.01 25.84 31.69
CA ARG A 24 -37.29 26.87 30.93
C ARG A 24 -36.73 26.16 29.70
N ALA A 25 -37.28 26.47 28.53
CA ALA A 25 -36.80 25.98 27.25
C ALA A 25 -35.27 26.19 27.20
N HIS A 26 -34.51 25.11 27.14
CA HIS A 26 -33.05 25.20 27.07
C HIS A 26 -32.65 25.91 25.77
N PRO A 27 -31.65 26.81 25.82
CA PRO A 27 -31.24 27.57 24.65
C PRO A 27 -30.74 26.61 23.55
N LYS A 28 -31.27 26.79 22.33
CA LYS A 28 -30.84 26.04 21.15
C LYS A 28 -29.40 26.39 20.79
N ALA A 29 -28.67 25.44 20.23
CA ALA A 29 -27.37 25.69 19.65
C ALA A 29 -27.50 26.34 18.26
N LEU A 30 -26.45 27.03 17.83
CA LEU A 30 -26.28 27.51 16.46
C LEU A 30 -25.28 26.62 15.73
N LEU A 31 -25.50 26.34 14.45
CA LEU A 31 -24.53 25.62 13.61
C LEU A 31 -24.00 26.50 12.48
N LEU A 32 -22.68 26.64 12.40
CA LEU A 32 -21.95 27.31 11.34
C LEU A 32 -21.42 26.28 10.33
N LEU A 33 -21.79 26.41 9.06
CA LEU A 33 -21.46 25.42 8.02
C LEU A 33 -21.30 26.06 6.63
N ARG A 34 -20.97 25.22 5.64
CA ARG A 34 -21.06 25.53 4.20
C ARG A 34 -22.11 24.65 3.52
N ALA A 35 -22.40 24.95 2.26
CA ALA A 35 -23.33 24.13 1.47
C ALA A 35 -22.64 22.83 1.01
N SER A 36 -22.99 21.70 1.63
CA SER A 36 -22.66 20.36 1.12
C SER A 36 -23.64 19.31 1.63
N PRO A 37 -23.80 18.17 0.92
CA PRO A 37 -24.65 17.06 1.38
C PRO A 37 -24.39 16.61 2.82
N ALA A 38 -23.12 16.46 3.19
CA ALA A 38 -22.73 16.03 4.52
C ALA A 38 -23.09 17.07 5.61
N GLN A 39 -22.92 18.36 5.31
CA GLN A 39 -23.28 19.44 6.22
C GLN A 39 -24.80 19.60 6.36
N PHE A 40 -25.56 19.40 5.28
CA PHE A 40 -27.02 19.40 5.34
C PHE A 40 -27.57 18.22 6.13
N PHE A 41 -26.98 17.03 5.96
CA PHE A 41 -27.30 15.88 6.80
C PHE A 41 -27.10 16.19 8.29
N CYS A 42 -25.95 16.79 8.64
CA CYS A 42 -25.64 17.18 10.02
C CYS A 42 -26.68 18.18 10.56
N ALA A 43 -26.93 19.27 9.83
CA ALA A 43 -27.90 20.30 10.19
C ALA A 43 -29.31 19.73 10.40
N ASN A 44 -29.82 18.95 9.44
CA ASN A 44 -31.15 18.36 9.51
C ASN A 44 -31.28 17.38 10.66
N THR A 45 -30.23 16.58 10.91
CA THR A 45 -30.22 15.65 12.05
C THR A 45 -30.29 16.42 13.38
N LEU A 46 -29.46 17.44 13.57
CA LEU A 46 -29.51 18.26 14.78
C LEU A 46 -30.86 18.98 14.95
N PHE A 47 -31.44 19.49 13.87
CA PHE A 47 -32.75 20.15 13.88
C PHE A 47 -33.87 19.22 14.31
N ARG A 48 -33.93 18.02 13.73
CA ARG A 48 -34.96 17.00 14.06
C ARG A 48 -34.88 16.52 15.49
N HIS A 49 -33.69 16.53 16.08
CA HIS A 49 -33.46 16.26 17.50
C HIS A 49 -33.69 17.49 18.39
N GLY A 50 -34.12 18.62 17.83
CA GLY A 50 -34.39 19.85 18.58
C GLY A 50 -33.14 20.49 19.18
N VAL A 51 -31.95 20.21 18.66
CA VAL A 51 -30.68 20.77 19.16
C VAL A 51 -30.43 22.17 18.60
N ILE A 52 -30.76 22.38 17.33
CA ILE A 52 -30.63 23.67 16.64
C ILE A 52 -31.99 24.09 16.07
N ASP A 53 -32.19 25.39 15.89
CA ASP A 53 -33.29 25.99 15.12
C ASP A 53 -32.79 26.90 13.98
N THR A 54 -31.50 27.24 14.03
CA THR A 54 -30.87 28.22 13.15
C THR A 54 -29.51 27.71 12.68
N VAL A 55 -29.19 27.99 11.41
CA VAL A 55 -27.88 27.77 10.82
C VAL A 55 -27.35 29.04 10.16
N TYR A 56 -26.04 29.21 10.21
CA TYR A 56 -25.34 30.18 9.38
C TYR A 56 -24.59 29.45 8.26
N LEU A 57 -24.85 29.85 7.02
CA LEU A 57 -24.27 29.25 5.80
C LEU A 57 -23.26 30.22 5.18
N GLU A 58 -21.97 29.87 5.29
CA GLU A 58 -20.87 30.62 4.68
C GLU A 58 -20.82 30.39 3.16
N GLN A 59 -20.93 31.48 2.41
CA GLN A 59 -20.80 31.50 0.95
C GLN A 59 -19.32 31.47 0.55
N GLY A 60 -18.92 30.42 -0.15
CA GLY A 60 -17.55 30.28 -0.63
C GLY A 60 -17.38 29.03 -1.49
N VAL A 61 -16.37 29.05 -2.37
CA VAL A 61 -16.11 28.01 -3.37
C VAL A 61 -15.79 26.67 -2.69
N THR A 62 -16.80 25.81 -2.53
CA THR A 62 -16.58 24.37 -2.65
C THR A 62 -16.12 24.17 -4.08
N GLY A 63 -14.82 23.94 -4.29
CA GLY A 63 -14.32 23.58 -5.61
C GLY A 63 -14.89 22.23 -6.02
N GLU A 64 -16.11 22.21 -6.53
CA GLU A 64 -16.45 21.30 -7.60
C GLU A 64 -15.63 21.79 -8.80
N PRO A 65 -14.59 21.06 -9.22
CA PRO A 65 -13.95 21.40 -10.47
C PRO A 65 -15.03 21.34 -11.57
N ASP A 66 -15.23 22.45 -12.27
CA ASP A 66 -16.09 22.50 -13.44
C ASP A 66 -15.71 21.32 -14.36
N LYS A 67 -16.63 20.36 -14.48
CA LYS A 67 -16.49 19.15 -15.31
C LYS A 67 -16.02 19.51 -16.72
N TRP A 68 -16.43 20.68 -17.23
CA TRP A 68 -16.15 21.11 -18.59
C TRP A 68 -14.83 21.85 -18.76
N GLU A 69 -14.33 22.55 -17.74
CA GLU A 69 -13.02 23.20 -17.83
C GLU A 69 -11.89 22.15 -17.92
N PHE A 70 -12.02 21.03 -17.20
CA PHE A 70 -11.06 19.93 -17.27
C PHE A 70 -11.16 19.12 -18.57
N VAL A 71 -12.37 18.84 -19.07
CA VAL A 71 -12.57 18.19 -20.38
C VAL A 71 -12.03 19.06 -21.52
N ARG A 72 -12.25 20.38 -21.47
CA ARG A 72 -11.65 21.34 -22.43
C ARG A 72 -10.12 21.36 -22.33
N ARG A 73 -9.54 21.23 -21.13
CA ARG A 73 -8.09 21.14 -20.93
C ARG A 73 -7.49 19.80 -21.37
N LEU A 74 -8.20 18.69 -21.18
CA LEU A 74 -7.83 17.35 -21.68
C LEU A 74 -7.81 17.33 -23.21
N TRP A 75 -8.82 17.92 -23.84
CA TRP A 75 -8.88 18.09 -25.30
C TRP A 75 -7.79 19.04 -25.83
N LYS A 76 -7.43 20.09 -25.08
CA LYS A 76 -6.44 21.09 -25.50
C LYS A 76 -4.98 20.60 -25.43
N TYR A 77 -4.63 19.68 -24.53
CA TYR A 77 -3.23 19.26 -24.30
C TYR A 77 -2.93 17.79 -24.62
N GLY A 78 -3.94 16.94 -24.74
CA GLY A 78 -3.75 15.49 -24.91
C GLY A 78 -3.03 14.81 -23.73
N ILE A 79 -3.09 13.48 -23.66
CA ILE A 79 -2.41 12.69 -22.62
C ILE A 79 -0.89 12.97 -22.63
N ALA A 80 -0.30 13.11 -23.82
CA ALA A 80 1.12 13.43 -24.01
C ALA A 80 1.54 14.81 -23.45
N GLY A 81 0.69 15.85 -23.52
CA GLY A 81 1.00 17.17 -22.97
C GLY A 81 1.00 17.20 -21.44
N ILE A 82 0.20 16.33 -20.81
CA ILE A 82 0.21 16.10 -19.36
C ILE A 82 1.51 15.38 -18.95
N TRP A 83 1.94 14.38 -19.72
CA TRP A 83 3.22 13.67 -19.50
C TRP A 83 4.44 14.58 -19.63
N GLN A 84 4.50 15.42 -20.66
CA GLN A 84 5.63 16.33 -20.86
C GLN A 84 5.75 17.38 -19.75
N ARG A 85 4.64 17.79 -19.14
CA ARG A 85 4.64 18.74 -18.03
C ARG A 85 5.00 18.06 -16.71
N LEU A 86 4.46 16.86 -16.44
CA LEU A 86 4.86 16.01 -15.32
C LEU A 86 6.36 15.68 -15.34
N LEU A 87 6.93 15.41 -16.52
CA LEU A 87 8.37 15.16 -16.71
C LEU A 87 9.23 16.44 -16.58
N ARG A 88 8.67 17.62 -16.87
CA ARG A 88 9.34 18.92 -16.70
C ARG A 88 9.38 19.33 -15.23
N ASP A 89 8.29 19.05 -14.51
CA ASP A 89 8.17 19.30 -13.09
C ASP A 89 8.98 18.26 -12.29
N ALA A 90 9.02 16.99 -12.70
CA ALA A 90 9.81 15.93 -12.03
C ALA A 90 11.32 16.20 -11.98
N ARG A 91 11.88 17.04 -12.86
CA ARG A 91 13.30 17.47 -12.78
C ARG A 91 13.59 18.45 -11.64
N HIS A 92 12.56 18.99 -10.97
CA HIS A 92 12.68 20.07 -9.98
C HIS A 92 12.39 19.66 -8.53
N PHE A 93 11.93 18.43 -8.26
CA PHE A 93 11.46 18.01 -6.92
C PHE A 93 12.21 16.79 -6.43
N GLN A 94 13.17 16.99 -5.52
CA GLN A 94 14.03 15.91 -5.05
C GLN A 94 13.83 15.46 -3.60
N HIS A 95 12.74 15.82 -2.88
CA HIS A 95 12.62 15.29 -1.52
C HIS A 95 11.33 14.75 -0.92
N ASP A 96 10.14 14.87 -1.51
CA ASP A 96 9.03 14.06 -0.98
C ASP A 96 7.84 13.90 -1.95
N TYR A 97 7.96 12.92 -2.85
CA TYR A 97 7.01 12.69 -3.95
C TYR A 97 5.76 11.89 -3.53
N ARG A 98 5.77 11.26 -2.34
CA ARG A 98 4.66 10.43 -1.84
C ARG A 98 3.39 11.25 -1.59
N THR A 99 3.54 12.45 -1.05
CA THR A 99 2.43 13.34 -0.68
C THR A 99 1.84 14.06 -1.90
N LEU A 100 2.68 14.43 -2.88
CA LEU A 100 2.22 15.07 -4.11
C LEU A 100 1.42 14.10 -4.99
N LEU A 101 1.84 12.84 -5.03
CA LEU A 101 1.17 11.78 -5.78
C LEU A 101 -0.14 11.34 -5.09
N HIS A 102 -0.18 11.29 -3.75
CA HIS A 102 -1.42 11.09 -2.99
C HIS A 102 -2.39 12.27 -3.17
N TYR A 103 -1.90 13.52 -3.12
CA TYR A 103 -2.68 14.73 -3.34
C TYR A 103 -3.35 14.73 -4.72
N TYR A 104 -2.62 14.38 -5.78
CA TYR A 104 -3.19 14.29 -7.13
C TYR A 104 -4.03 13.02 -7.36
N VAL A 105 -3.74 11.88 -6.73
CA VAL A 105 -4.59 10.67 -6.78
C VAL A 105 -5.93 10.91 -6.09
N VAL A 106 -5.95 11.62 -4.95
CA VAL A 106 -7.20 12.03 -4.27
C VAL A 106 -7.95 13.11 -5.06
N ARG A 107 -7.23 14.00 -5.76
CA ARG A 107 -7.84 14.95 -6.72
C ARG A 107 -8.39 14.27 -7.99
N PHE A 108 -7.73 13.22 -8.48
CA PHE A 108 -8.19 12.39 -9.60
C PHE A 108 -9.37 11.48 -9.19
N GLN A 109 -9.39 11.02 -7.95
CA GLN A 109 -10.54 10.36 -7.32
C GLN A 109 -11.74 11.31 -7.33
N THR A 110 -11.58 12.59 -6.97
CA THR A 110 -12.68 13.57 -7.00
C THR A 110 -13.18 13.88 -8.40
N ALA A 111 -12.38 13.73 -9.47
CA ALA A 111 -12.81 14.00 -10.84
C ALA A 111 -13.44 12.79 -11.56
N SER A 112 -12.97 11.55 -11.33
CA SER A 112 -13.54 10.35 -11.99
C SER A 112 -14.60 9.59 -11.16
N LEU A 113 -14.70 9.85 -9.84
CA LEU A 113 -15.70 9.22 -8.96
C LEU A 113 -16.99 10.04 -8.80
N MET A 114 -17.16 11.15 -9.51
CA MET A 114 -18.40 11.94 -9.50
C MET A 114 -19.64 11.13 -9.89
N ASN A 115 -19.49 10.01 -10.60
CA ASN A 115 -20.60 9.10 -10.93
C ASN A 115 -21.07 8.21 -9.77
N ARG A 116 -20.42 8.22 -8.59
CA ARG A 116 -20.84 7.43 -7.41
C ARG A 116 -21.12 8.24 -6.15
N GLN A 117 -20.91 9.55 -6.15
CA GLN A 117 -21.23 10.40 -4.98
C GLN A 117 -22.72 10.33 -4.65
N ALA A 118 -23.59 10.45 -5.65
CA ALA A 118 -25.03 10.29 -5.46
C ALA A 118 -25.40 8.93 -4.84
N ALA A 119 -24.76 7.83 -5.29
CA ALA A 119 -24.99 6.50 -4.75
C ALA A 119 -24.51 6.37 -3.28
N HIS A 120 -23.36 6.96 -2.94
CA HIS A 120 -22.89 6.96 -1.55
C HIS A 120 -23.73 7.86 -0.64
N ASN A 121 -24.16 9.03 -1.14
CA ASN A 121 -25.06 9.92 -0.41
C ASN A 121 -26.40 9.25 -0.13
N ALA A 122 -27.02 8.66 -1.15
CA ALA A 122 -28.26 7.90 -0.98
C ALA A 122 -28.09 6.72 -0.01
N ARG A 123 -27.00 5.96 -0.13
CA ARG A 123 -26.72 4.80 0.75
C ARG A 123 -26.48 5.20 2.21
N LEU A 124 -25.70 6.25 2.46
CA LEU A 124 -25.17 6.56 3.80
C LEU A 124 -25.96 7.67 4.51
N LEU A 125 -26.43 8.67 3.77
CA LEU A 125 -27.11 9.84 4.34
C LEU A 125 -28.64 9.79 4.19
N GLY A 126 -29.18 8.83 3.43
CA GLY A 126 -30.63 8.75 3.11
C GLY A 126 -31.10 10.01 2.38
N ASP A 127 -32.36 10.44 2.58
CA ASP A 127 -32.89 11.65 1.93
C ASP A 127 -32.54 12.97 2.65
N ALA A 128 -31.99 12.87 3.86
CA ALA A 128 -31.74 14.01 4.75
C ALA A 128 -30.60 14.94 4.30
N HIS A 129 -29.92 14.65 3.19
CA HIS A 129 -28.78 15.44 2.70
C HIS A 129 -29.08 16.35 1.51
N ALA A 130 -30.24 16.20 0.87
CA ALA A 130 -30.52 16.83 -0.41
C ALA A 130 -30.80 18.35 -0.30
N ARG A 131 -31.43 18.77 0.80
CA ARG A 131 -31.76 20.16 1.12
C ARG A 131 -31.89 20.32 2.63
N LEU A 132 -31.72 21.55 3.13
CA LEU A 132 -32.04 21.86 4.53
C LEU A 132 -33.55 21.72 4.79
N ASP A 133 -33.90 21.29 5.99
CA ASP A 133 -35.29 21.18 6.44
C ASP A 133 -35.97 22.56 6.43
N ALA A 134 -37.22 22.61 5.95
CA ALA A 134 -37.94 23.87 5.70
C ALA A 134 -38.23 24.69 6.97
N GLY A 135 -38.23 24.04 8.14
CA GLY A 135 -38.41 24.70 9.44
C GLY A 135 -37.13 25.30 10.03
N LEU A 136 -35.97 25.08 9.39
CA LEU A 136 -34.69 25.57 9.87
C LEU A 136 -34.47 27.02 9.41
N ARG A 137 -34.20 27.93 10.34
CA ARG A 137 -33.85 29.32 9.98
C ARG A 137 -32.45 29.35 9.37
N VAL A 138 -32.34 29.80 8.12
CA VAL A 138 -31.05 29.89 7.41
C VAL A 138 -30.63 31.34 7.26
N VAL A 139 -29.48 31.69 7.80
CA VAL A 139 -28.80 32.98 7.58
C VAL A 139 -27.60 32.72 6.67
N CYS A 140 -27.41 33.52 5.63
CA CYS A 140 -26.31 33.36 4.69
C CYS A 140 -25.39 34.59 4.72
N GLY A 141 -24.10 34.39 4.53
CA GLY A 141 -23.17 35.50 4.30
C GLY A 141 -21.80 35.06 3.79
N PRO A 142 -20.96 36.00 3.32
CA PRO A 142 -19.68 35.71 2.66
C PRO A 142 -18.60 35.10 3.55
N SER A 143 -18.72 35.21 4.87
CA SER A 143 -17.76 34.62 5.80
C SER A 143 -18.38 34.41 7.16
N ILE A 144 -18.04 33.31 7.84
CA ILE A 144 -18.40 33.11 9.26
C ILE A 144 -17.91 34.23 10.20
N ASN A 145 -17.01 35.11 9.74
CA ASN A 145 -16.52 36.25 10.53
C ASN A 145 -17.18 37.58 10.15
N ASP A 146 -18.18 37.58 9.28
CA ASP A 146 -18.88 38.80 8.90
C ASP A 146 -19.78 39.33 10.03
N ARG A 147 -20.30 40.55 9.84
CA ARG A 147 -21.17 41.19 10.84
C ARG A 147 -22.46 40.41 11.08
N ALA A 148 -23.02 39.77 10.05
CA ALA A 148 -24.26 39.02 10.17
C ALA A 148 -24.09 37.79 11.08
N CYS A 149 -23.00 37.05 10.93
CA CYS A 149 -22.67 35.91 11.80
C CYS A 149 -22.39 36.36 13.23
N GLN A 150 -21.62 37.45 13.41
CA GLN A 150 -21.34 38.02 14.72
C GLN A 150 -22.61 38.45 15.45
N GLN A 151 -23.52 39.12 14.74
CA GLN A 151 -24.81 39.53 15.28
C GLN A 151 -25.63 38.31 15.67
N LEU A 152 -25.67 37.28 14.82
CA LEU A 152 -26.41 36.04 15.08
C LEU A 152 -25.90 35.32 16.34
N VAL A 153 -24.59 35.24 16.54
CA VAL A 153 -24.00 34.64 17.74
C VAL A 153 -24.29 35.45 19.00
N ARG A 154 -24.21 36.78 18.93
CA ARG A 154 -24.37 37.66 20.11
C ARG A 154 -25.81 37.88 20.52
N GLU A 155 -26.71 38.05 19.55
CA GLU A 155 -28.11 38.40 19.78
C GLU A 155 -29.03 37.15 19.81
N GLY A 156 -28.57 36.01 19.30
CA GLY A 156 -29.36 34.78 19.21
C GLY A 156 -29.53 34.02 20.54
N GLY A 157 -28.91 34.47 21.63
CA GLY A 157 -29.00 33.81 22.94
C GLY A 157 -28.38 32.41 23.00
N HIS A 158 -27.58 32.03 22.01
CA HIS A 158 -26.96 30.71 21.90
C HIS A 158 -25.77 30.59 22.88
N ARG A 159 -25.80 29.57 23.75
CA ARG A 159 -24.65 29.25 24.63
C ARG A 159 -23.62 28.33 23.98
N VAL A 160 -24.01 27.65 22.90
CA VAL A 160 -23.18 26.68 22.19
C VAL A 160 -23.27 26.96 20.69
N VAL A 161 -22.13 27.04 20.04
CA VAL A 161 -22.01 27.20 18.59
C VAL A 161 -21.21 26.04 18.04
N PHE A 162 -21.88 25.18 17.29
CA PHE A 162 -21.24 24.11 16.53
C PHE A 162 -20.64 24.68 15.24
N VAL A 163 -19.45 24.20 14.90
CA VAL A 163 -18.71 24.58 13.70
C VAL A 163 -18.38 23.32 12.92
N PHE A 164 -18.71 23.32 11.63
CA PHE A 164 -18.39 22.21 10.76
C PHE A 164 -17.96 22.69 9.37
N GLY A 165 -16.66 22.61 9.07
CA GLY A 165 -16.13 22.79 7.71
C GLY A 165 -16.22 24.22 7.16
N THR A 166 -15.96 25.23 7.98
CA THR A 166 -15.98 26.66 7.63
C THR A 166 -14.57 27.27 7.55
N GLY A 167 -14.47 28.59 7.32
CA GLY A 167 -13.25 29.35 7.58
C GLY A 167 -12.84 29.34 9.07
N LEU A 168 -11.62 29.82 9.35
CA LEU A 168 -11.12 30.00 10.73
C LEU A 168 -11.88 31.14 11.43
N LEU A 169 -12.29 30.92 12.67
CA LEU A 169 -12.93 31.93 13.51
C LEU A 169 -11.89 32.95 13.98
N ARG A 170 -12.23 34.24 13.92
CA ARG A 170 -11.39 35.33 14.42
C ARG A 170 -11.72 35.68 15.87
N ASP A 171 -10.78 36.38 16.52
CA ASP A 171 -10.85 36.73 17.93
C ASP A 171 -12.14 37.51 18.29
N GLU A 172 -12.68 38.31 17.38
CA GLU A 172 -13.92 39.08 17.63
C GLU A 172 -15.14 38.19 17.85
N LEU A 173 -15.17 37.03 17.19
CA LEU A 173 -16.24 36.04 17.32
C LEU A 173 -15.96 35.09 18.49
N LEU A 174 -14.70 34.61 18.62
CA LEU A 174 -14.28 33.72 19.71
C LEU A 174 -14.40 34.36 21.10
N SER A 175 -14.29 35.69 21.19
CA SER A 175 -14.41 36.43 22.44
C SER A 175 -15.86 36.76 22.82
N SER A 176 -16.85 36.16 22.15
CA SER A 176 -18.28 36.37 22.48
C SER A 176 -18.58 35.83 23.89
N PRO A 177 -18.98 36.68 24.85
CA PRO A 177 -19.14 36.28 26.24
C PRO A 177 -20.19 35.17 26.41
N GLY A 178 -19.87 34.13 27.16
CA GLY A 178 -20.81 33.06 27.52
C GLY A 178 -21.11 32.06 26.41
N VAL A 179 -20.38 32.09 25.29
CA VAL A 179 -20.54 31.19 24.15
C VAL A 179 -19.40 30.18 24.10
N VAL A 180 -19.74 28.90 23.96
CA VAL A 180 -18.78 27.82 23.74
C VAL A 180 -18.80 27.39 22.27
N PHE A 181 -17.63 27.45 21.63
CA PHE A 181 -17.47 27.01 20.25
C PHE A 181 -16.92 25.59 20.19
N VAL A 182 -17.59 24.73 19.42
CA VAL A 182 -17.27 23.30 19.30
C VAL A 182 -17.10 22.94 17.83
N ASN A 183 -15.93 22.47 17.43
CA ASN A 183 -15.63 22.09 16.05
C ASN A 183 -15.68 20.59 15.85
N MET A 184 -16.28 20.16 14.74
CA MET A 184 -16.11 18.81 14.20
C MET A 184 -14.93 18.80 13.24
N HIS A 185 -13.90 18.04 13.60
CA HIS A 185 -12.71 17.86 12.79
C HIS A 185 -12.60 16.42 12.31
N HIS A 186 -12.50 16.22 10.99
CA HIS A 186 -12.31 14.90 10.41
C HIS A 186 -10.84 14.45 10.49
N GLY A 187 -10.24 14.47 11.67
CA GLY A 187 -8.91 13.94 11.94
C GLY A 187 -8.81 13.46 13.38
N TRP A 188 -7.93 12.48 13.62
CA TRP A 188 -7.67 11.98 14.98
C TRP A 188 -6.76 12.94 15.74
N LEU A 189 -7.30 13.66 16.72
CA LEU A 189 -6.55 14.63 17.52
C LEU A 189 -5.87 13.99 18.74
N PRO A 190 -4.70 14.52 19.16
CA PRO A 190 -3.96 15.67 18.60
C PRO A 190 -3.16 15.34 17.34
N ARG A 191 -3.10 14.06 16.95
CA ARG A 191 -2.16 13.53 15.95
C ARG A 191 -2.20 14.25 14.60
N PHE A 192 -3.39 14.52 14.06
CA PHE A 192 -3.58 15.14 12.75
C PHE A 192 -4.43 16.41 12.83
N ARG A 193 -3.78 17.58 12.90
CA ARG A 193 -4.45 18.90 12.91
C ARG A 193 -4.49 19.53 11.52
N GLY A 194 -5.50 20.34 11.23
CA GLY A 194 -5.71 21.01 9.94
C GLY A 194 -6.37 20.09 8.90
N GLU A 195 -5.62 19.65 7.89
CA GLU A 195 -6.13 18.72 6.85
C GLU A 195 -6.20 17.28 7.37
N GLY A 196 -7.21 16.95 8.17
CA GLY A 196 -7.28 15.71 8.97
C GLY A 196 -7.25 14.40 8.17
N ILE A 197 -8.29 14.13 7.36
CA ILE A 197 -8.47 12.85 6.63
C ILE A 197 -7.27 12.59 5.72
N LEU A 198 -6.86 13.60 4.94
CA LEU A 198 -5.82 13.46 3.94
C LEU A 198 -4.46 13.20 4.59
N SER A 199 -4.17 13.90 5.69
CA SER A 199 -2.89 13.74 6.38
C SER A 199 -2.83 12.41 7.14
N ALA A 200 -3.92 11.98 7.77
CA ALA A 200 -4.00 10.67 8.42
C ALA A 200 -3.78 9.52 7.43
N LEU A 201 -4.44 9.57 6.26
CA LEU A 201 -4.22 8.62 5.17
C LEU A 201 -2.79 8.66 4.62
N ALA A 202 -2.22 9.85 4.48
CA ALA A 202 -0.89 10.03 3.89
C ALA A 202 0.22 9.51 4.80
N GLU A 203 0.10 9.70 6.11
CA GLU A 203 1.15 9.42 7.08
C GLU A 203 1.04 8.00 7.67
N GLU A 204 -0.18 7.58 8.04
CA GLU A 204 -0.40 6.37 8.85
C GLU A 204 -1.43 5.40 8.27
N GLY A 205 -2.05 5.75 7.13
CA GLY A 205 -2.97 4.88 6.39
C GLY A 205 -4.38 4.79 6.99
N ILE A 206 -5.17 3.81 6.52
CA ILE A 206 -6.62 3.80 6.78
C ILE A 206 -6.99 3.56 8.26
N GLY A 207 -6.12 2.88 9.01
CA GLY A 207 -6.33 2.58 10.43
C GLY A 207 -6.16 3.77 11.36
N SER A 208 -5.61 4.90 10.88
CA SER A 208 -5.43 6.14 11.65
C SER A 208 -6.57 7.14 11.44
N LEU A 209 -7.56 6.81 10.59
CA LEU A 209 -8.72 7.65 10.33
C LEU A 209 -9.63 7.74 11.55
N GLY A 210 -10.18 8.93 11.76
CA GLY A 210 -11.17 9.19 12.78
C GLY A 210 -11.74 10.60 12.69
N VAL A 211 -12.73 10.85 13.54
CA VAL A 211 -13.34 12.16 13.76
C VAL A 211 -13.09 12.55 15.21
N SER A 212 -12.73 13.81 15.42
CA SER A 212 -12.60 14.41 16.75
C SER A 212 -13.53 15.61 16.83
N VAL A 213 -14.21 15.74 17.97
CA VAL A 213 -14.97 16.94 18.31
C VAL A 213 -14.28 17.61 19.48
N HIS A 214 -13.94 18.90 19.34
CA HIS A 214 -13.11 19.62 20.29
C HIS A 214 -13.57 21.07 20.45
N LEU A 215 -13.19 21.69 21.58
CA LEU A 215 -13.38 23.12 21.79
C LEU A 215 -12.50 23.92 20.83
N ILE A 216 -13.00 25.05 20.35
CA ILE A 216 -12.22 25.98 19.51
C ILE A 216 -11.47 26.95 20.43
N ASP A 217 -10.17 27.10 20.16
CA ASP A 217 -9.30 28.13 20.73
C ASP A 217 -8.65 28.92 19.58
N ARG A 218 -7.64 29.75 19.90
CA ARG A 218 -6.95 30.57 18.88
C ARG A 218 -6.06 29.75 17.92
N GLY A 219 -5.80 28.48 18.22
CA GLY A 219 -4.97 27.62 17.38
C GLY A 219 -5.79 26.77 16.42
N ILE A 220 -5.11 26.14 15.46
CA ILE A 220 -5.76 25.25 14.49
C ILE A 220 -5.85 23.86 15.11
N ASP A 221 -7.08 23.48 15.47
CA ASP A 221 -7.45 22.22 16.10
C ASP A 221 -6.66 21.91 17.39
N THR A 222 -6.39 22.94 18.20
CA THR A 222 -5.58 22.82 19.42
C THR A 222 -6.38 22.77 20.72
N GLY A 223 -7.62 23.25 20.71
CA GLY A 223 -8.44 23.31 21.92
C GLY A 223 -8.81 21.93 22.47
N PRO A 224 -9.19 21.81 23.75
CA PRO A 224 -9.43 20.52 24.40
C PRO A 224 -10.41 19.60 23.65
N ILE A 225 -10.03 18.33 23.51
CA ILE A 225 -10.84 17.29 22.85
C ILE A 225 -11.99 16.92 23.77
N ILE A 226 -13.21 16.87 23.24
CA ILE A 226 -14.39 16.41 23.97
C ILE A 226 -14.59 14.91 23.70
N TYR A 227 -14.76 14.56 22.41
CA TYR A 227 -14.93 13.18 21.96
C TYR A 227 -14.11 12.89 20.71
N ARG A 228 -13.81 11.61 20.50
CA ARG A 228 -13.20 11.11 19.27
C ARG A 228 -13.69 9.69 19.00
N GLU A 229 -13.91 9.40 17.73
CA GLU A 229 -14.41 8.09 17.30
C GLU A 229 -13.86 7.71 15.94
N ARG A 230 -13.92 6.42 15.60
CA ARG A 230 -13.41 5.89 14.34
C ARG A 230 -14.55 5.35 13.48
N PRO A 231 -14.67 5.79 12.22
CA PRO A 231 -15.66 5.22 11.31
C PRO A 231 -15.34 3.76 11.00
N LEU A 232 -16.39 2.92 10.94
CA LEU A 232 -16.26 1.56 10.41
C LEU A 232 -15.99 1.61 8.91
N VAL A 233 -14.79 1.17 8.51
CA VAL A 233 -14.38 1.12 7.11
C VAL A 233 -14.71 -0.26 6.53
N GLU A 234 -15.54 -0.28 5.49
CA GLU A 234 -16.01 -1.50 4.84
C GLU A 234 -15.33 -1.73 3.48
N PRO A 235 -15.23 -2.99 3.02
CA PRO A 235 -14.80 -3.28 1.64
C PRO A 235 -15.68 -2.56 0.61
N GLY A 236 -15.09 -1.59 -0.11
CA GLY A 236 -15.79 -0.78 -1.13
C GLY A 236 -15.96 0.68 -0.77
N ASP A 237 -15.66 1.08 0.47
CA ASP A 237 -15.61 2.49 0.84
C ASP A 237 -14.42 3.20 0.17
N ASN A 238 -14.69 4.37 -0.39
CA ASN A 238 -13.68 5.32 -0.83
C ASN A 238 -13.54 6.47 0.18
N VAL A 239 -12.57 7.36 -0.02
CA VAL A 239 -12.30 8.49 0.88
C VAL A 239 -13.54 9.35 1.12
N TYR A 240 -14.40 9.53 0.11
CA TYR A 240 -15.65 10.26 0.24
C TYR A 240 -16.63 9.54 1.16
N ALA A 241 -16.88 8.24 0.95
CA ALA A 241 -17.72 7.42 1.81
C ALA A 241 -17.22 7.41 3.27
N ILE A 242 -15.91 7.33 3.48
CA ILE A 242 -15.34 7.40 4.83
C ILE A 242 -15.56 8.79 5.44
N SER A 243 -15.41 9.87 4.67
CA SER A 243 -15.73 11.21 5.13
C SER A 243 -17.20 11.35 5.51
N LEU A 244 -18.12 10.74 4.76
CA LEU A 244 -19.55 10.73 5.11
C LEU A 244 -19.79 9.97 6.43
N LYS A 245 -19.16 8.81 6.61
CA LYS A 245 -19.23 8.04 7.86
C LYS A 245 -18.65 8.82 9.05
N SER A 246 -17.54 9.53 8.85
CA SER A 246 -16.98 10.44 9.85
C SER A 246 -17.94 11.57 10.19
N THR A 247 -18.66 12.13 9.21
CA THR A 247 -19.70 13.12 9.48
C THR A 247 -20.86 12.53 10.27
N ILE A 248 -21.36 11.34 9.92
CA ILE A 248 -22.44 10.68 10.66
C ILE A 248 -22.04 10.49 12.14
N LEU A 249 -20.85 9.95 12.39
CA LEU A 249 -20.33 9.81 13.75
C LEU A 249 -20.15 11.16 14.44
N GLY A 250 -19.55 12.15 13.76
CA GLY A 250 -19.37 13.49 14.29
C GLY A 250 -20.70 14.16 14.68
N THR A 251 -21.76 13.95 13.88
CA THR A 251 -23.11 14.45 14.19
C THR A 251 -23.69 13.75 15.42
N GLN A 252 -23.48 12.45 15.59
CA GLN A 252 -23.86 11.73 16.81
C GLN A 252 -23.11 12.28 18.04
N LEU A 253 -21.83 12.59 17.89
CA LEU A 253 -21.04 13.24 18.95
C LEU A 253 -21.55 14.65 19.26
N PHE A 254 -21.99 15.44 18.28
CA PHE A 254 -22.63 16.74 18.54
C PHE A 254 -23.92 16.62 19.35
N LEU A 255 -24.78 15.64 19.04
CA LEU A 255 -25.98 15.35 19.84
C LEU A 255 -25.59 15.03 21.30
N LYS A 256 -24.64 14.12 21.48
CA LYS A 256 -24.14 13.74 22.81
C LYS A 256 -23.59 14.94 23.58
N ILE A 257 -22.79 15.79 22.93
CA ILE A 257 -22.20 16.99 23.55
C ILE A 257 -23.26 17.97 24.00
N TYR A 258 -24.33 18.14 23.21
CA TYR A 258 -25.43 19.02 23.61
C TYR A 258 -26.12 18.51 24.87
N ASP A 259 -26.34 17.20 24.98
CA ASP A 259 -26.91 16.58 26.17
C ASP A 259 -25.98 16.70 27.39
N ASP A 260 -24.70 16.40 27.24
CA ASP A 260 -23.72 16.51 28.32
C ASP A 260 -23.58 17.95 28.82
N LEU A 261 -23.63 18.94 27.92
CA LEU A 261 -23.63 20.36 28.27
C LEU A 261 -24.90 20.75 29.05
N ARG A 262 -26.06 20.20 28.67
CA ARG A 262 -27.34 20.45 29.35
C ARG A 262 -27.35 19.88 30.76
N GLN A 263 -26.66 18.77 30.98
CA GLN A 263 -26.53 18.09 32.27
C GLN A 263 -25.36 18.62 33.12
N GLY A 264 -24.48 19.45 32.55
CA GLY A 264 -23.28 19.94 33.24
C GLY A 264 -22.18 18.89 33.38
N GLU A 265 -22.20 17.85 32.56
CA GLU A 265 -21.30 16.68 32.62
C GLU A 265 -20.20 16.70 31.56
N LEU A 266 -20.11 17.75 30.75
CA LEU A 266 -19.14 17.82 29.65
C LEU A 266 -17.70 17.71 30.18
N ARG A 267 -17.00 16.65 29.76
CA ARG A 267 -15.58 16.44 30.06
C ARG A 267 -14.73 16.76 28.85
N THR A 268 -13.55 17.31 29.11
CA THR A 268 -12.57 17.60 28.05
C THR A 268 -11.20 17.02 28.39
N MET A 269 -10.46 16.66 27.36
CA MET A 269 -9.08 16.20 27.43
C MET A 269 -8.16 17.26 26.82
N PRO A 270 -7.20 17.82 27.58
CA PRO A 270 -6.25 18.79 27.03
C PRO A 270 -5.37 18.14 25.95
N GLN A 271 -4.98 18.94 24.96
CA GLN A 271 -4.09 18.50 23.88
C GLN A 271 -2.65 18.95 24.13
N ARG A 272 -1.71 18.00 24.19
CA ARG A 272 -0.28 18.32 24.09
C ARG A 272 0.10 18.46 22.63
N GLN A 273 0.57 19.64 22.26
CA GLN A 273 0.80 20.00 20.85
C GLN A 273 1.96 19.22 20.21
N GLU A 274 2.88 18.72 21.02
CA GLU A 274 4.00 17.84 20.64
C GLU A 274 3.56 16.42 20.25
N ASP A 275 2.38 15.98 20.68
CA ASP A 275 1.85 14.63 20.37
C ASP A 275 1.28 14.54 18.92
N GLY A 276 1.30 15.62 18.15
CA GLY A 276 0.76 15.64 16.79
C GLY A 276 1.22 16.77 15.89
N THR A 277 0.87 16.67 14.59
CA THR A 277 1.37 17.59 13.55
C THR A 277 0.23 18.42 12.96
N LEU A 278 0.52 19.70 12.72
CA LEU A 278 -0.36 20.60 11.97
C LEU A 278 -0.06 20.54 10.46
N TYR A 279 -1.11 20.24 9.69
CA TYR A 279 -1.09 20.14 8.24
C TYR A 279 -1.97 21.23 7.63
N ARG A 280 -1.38 22.29 7.08
CA ARG A 280 -2.13 23.32 6.35
C ARG A 280 -2.19 22.99 4.87
N SER A 281 -3.30 23.33 4.21
CA SER A 281 -3.47 23.14 2.75
C SER A 281 -2.38 23.85 1.93
N ARG A 282 -1.81 24.96 2.44
CA ARG A 282 -0.65 25.66 1.84
C ARG A 282 0.70 25.00 2.15
N ASP A 283 0.84 24.33 3.29
CA ASP A 283 2.08 23.66 3.69
C ASP A 283 2.24 22.34 2.93
N LEU A 284 1.13 21.68 2.59
CA LEU A 284 1.11 20.58 1.63
C LEU A 284 1.64 21.00 0.23
N LYS A 285 1.49 22.28 -0.15
CA LYS A 285 2.09 22.85 -1.37
C LYS A 285 3.54 23.33 -1.19
N THR A 286 3.93 23.78 0.01
CA THR A 286 5.17 24.56 0.26
C THR A 286 6.26 23.78 1.01
N ARG A 287 5.94 22.96 2.02
CA ARG A 287 6.91 22.03 2.66
C ARG A 287 7.46 21.01 1.66
N TYR A 288 6.68 20.71 0.63
CA TYR A 288 7.02 19.83 -0.48
C TYR A 288 7.62 20.59 -1.68
N GLY A 289 7.85 21.89 -1.54
CA GLY A 289 8.29 22.80 -2.61
C GLY A 289 9.31 23.86 -2.17
N MET A 290 10.28 23.53 -1.31
CA MET A 290 11.32 24.49 -0.90
C MET A 290 12.50 24.60 -1.88
N ARG A 291 12.52 25.71 -2.61
CA ARG A 291 13.37 26.01 -3.78
C ARG A 291 14.71 26.72 -3.48
N LYS A 292 15.02 27.12 -2.23
CA LYS A 292 16.17 28.02 -1.95
C LYS A 292 17.38 27.42 -1.21
N THR A 293 17.25 26.31 -0.48
CA THR A 293 18.40 25.67 0.18
C THR A 293 19.19 24.79 -0.79
N VAL A 294 18.49 24.14 -1.72
CA VAL A 294 19.07 23.26 -2.74
C VAL A 294 19.88 24.04 -3.78
N GLN A 295 19.50 25.27 -4.13
CA GLN A 295 20.27 26.11 -5.07
C GLN A 295 21.67 26.49 -4.54
N ARG A 296 21.83 26.70 -3.22
CA ARG A 296 23.15 26.96 -2.62
C ARG A 296 24.02 25.71 -2.51
N VAL A 297 23.38 24.55 -2.34
CA VAL A 297 24.08 23.25 -2.25
C VAL A 297 24.48 22.74 -3.65
N LEU A 298 23.61 22.90 -4.66
CA LEU A 298 23.90 22.50 -6.03
C LEU A 298 24.94 23.39 -6.71
N ALA A 299 25.03 24.67 -6.35
CA ALA A 299 26.13 25.54 -6.79
C ALA A 299 27.51 25.12 -6.26
N LYS A 300 27.57 24.35 -5.15
CA LYS A 300 28.80 23.76 -4.60
C LYS A 300 29.05 22.32 -5.04
N ALA A 301 28.05 21.61 -5.56
CA ALA A 301 28.11 20.19 -5.89
C ALA A 301 28.50 19.88 -7.36
N GLY A 302 28.97 20.88 -8.12
CA GLY A 302 29.52 20.71 -9.47
C GLY A 302 30.86 19.97 -9.55
N ARG A 303 31.19 19.11 -8.58
CA ARG A 303 32.38 18.24 -8.63
C ARG A 303 31.95 16.79 -8.46
N SER A 304 32.24 16.01 -9.51
CA SER A 304 32.17 14.55 -9.63
C SER A 304 32.40 13.84 -8.29
N VAL A 305 31.54 12.87 -7.92
CA VAL A 305 31.92 11.57 -7.32
C VAL A 305 30.76 10.56 -7.49
N ARG A 306 31.14 9.35 -7.91
CA ARG A 306 30.38 8.09 -7.95
C ARG A 306 29.75 7.77 -6.57
N GLY A 307 28.44 7.55 -6.49
CA GLY A 307 27.79 7.12 -5.24
C GLY A 307 26.27 7.30 -5.08
N ALA A 308 25.53 7.64 -6.13
CA ALA A 308 24.13 8.11 -6.03
C ALA A 308 23.02 7.07 -6.34
N GLU A 309 23.27 5.76 -6.25
CA GLU A 309 22.28 4.74 -6.68
C GLU A 309 21.15 4.41 -5.68
N THR A 310 21.21 4.84 -4.43
CA THR A 310 20.26 4.39 -3.39
C THR A 310 18.98 5.23 -3.26
N ARG A 311 18.96 6.48 -3.76
CA ARG A 311 17.79 7.39 -3.67
C ARG A 311 16.82 7.27 -4.85
N HIS A 312 17.34 7.01 -6.05
CA HIS A 312 16.56 6.95 -7.29
C HIS A 312 15.66 5.70 -7.38
N THR A 313 16.09 4.58 -6.80
CA THR A 313 15.37 3.30 -6.80
C THR A 313 14.13 3.30 -5.89
N ARG A 314 14.18 3.96 -4.72
CA ARG A 314 13.02 4.12 -3.82
C ARG A 314 11.90 4.94 -4.46
N ILE A 315 12.23 6.07 -5.09
CA ILE A 315 11.26 6.96 -5.75
C ILE A 315 10.55 6.23 -6.91
N ALA A 316 11.30 5.52 -7.75
CA ALA A 316 10.74 4.70 -8.83
C ALA A 316 9.82 3.58 -8.32
N ARG A 317 10.11 2.99 -7.16
CA ARG A 317 9.28 1.96 -6.51
C ARG A 317 7.94 2.53 -6.03
N HIS A 318 7.93 3.70 -5.38
CA HIS A 318 6.69 4.32 -4.87
C HIS A 318 5.76 4.88 -5.97
N LEU A 319 6.34 5.39 -7.06
CA LEU A 319 5.58 5.81 -8.25
C LEU A 319 4.90 4.60 -8.93
N LYS A 320 5.62 3.48 -9.09
CA LYS A 320 5.04 2.21 -9.59
C LYS A 320 3.90 1.72 -8.71
N THR A 321 4.06 1.77 -7.38
CA THR A 321 3.03 1.39 -6.40
C THR A 321 1.77 2.23 -6.49
N SER A 322 1.90 3.54 -6.67
CA SER A 322 0.73 4.43 -6.70
C SER A 322 0.00 4.39 -8.05
N LEU A 323 0.73 4.16 -9.16
CA LEU A 323 0.13 3.87 -10.47
C LEU A 323 -0.63 2.54 -10.49
N ALA A 324 -0.09 1.52 -9.82
CA ALA A 324 -0.77 0.24 -9.62
C ALA A 324 -2.05 0.39 -8.78
N VAL A 325 -1.97 1.09 -7.64
CA VAL A 325 -3.13 1.40 -6.80
C VAL A 325 -4.18 2.20 -7.58
N GLY A 326 -3.79 3.25 -8.30
CA GLY A 326 -4.67 4.04 -9.16
C GLY A 326 -5.34 3.19 -10.26
N GLY A 327 -4.57 2.33 -10.93
CA GLY A 327 -5.08 1.42 -11.96
C GLY A 327 -6.02 0.32 -11.42
N VAL A 328 -5.81 -0.15 -10.19
CA VAL A 328 -6.72 -1.06 -9.49
C VAL A 328 -8.03 -0.35 -9.18
N ILE A 329 -7.96 0.88 -8.69
CA ILE A 329 -9.11 1.67 -8.21
C ILE A 329 -10.00 2.19 -9.36
N ILE A 330 -9.43 2.60 -10.50
CA ILE A 330 -10.20 3.08 -11.67
C ILE A 330 -10.73 1.93 -12.55
N GLY A 331 -10.57 0.67 -12.14
CA GLY A 331 -10.97 -0.48 -12.94
C GLY A 331 -10.07 -0.74 -14.15
N ALA A 332 -8.94 -0.04 -14.31
CA ALA A 332 -7.97 -0.30 -15.37
C ALA A 332 -7.37 -1.70 -15.27
N THR A 333 -7.28 -2.29 -14.07
CA THR A 333 -6.94 -3.72 -13.94
C THR A 333 -8.03 -4.64 -14.47
N ALA A 334 -9.32 -4.29 -14.33
CA ALA A 334 -10.43 -5.05 -14.91
C ALA A 334 -10.48 -4.91 -16.44
N MET A 335 -10.23 -3.71 -16.95
CA MET A 335 -10.15 -3.43 -18.38
C MET A 335 -8.90 -4.04 -19.03
N ALA A 336 -7.75 -3.99 -18.36
CA ALA A 336 -6.54 -4.68 -18.78
C ALA A 336 -6.78 -6.20 -18.80
N ARG A 337 -7.38 -6.77 -17.74
CA ARG A 337 -7.85 -8.16 -17.69
C ARG A 337 -8.72 -8.56 -18.89
N LYS A 338 -9.67 -7.72 -19.28
CA LYS A 338 -10.57 -7.98 -20.43
C LYS A 338 -9.85 -7.86 -21.79
N ARG A 339 -8.79 -7.05 -21.86
CA ARG A 339 -7.93 -6.90 -23.05
C ARG A 339 -6.80 -7.93 -23.13
N HIS A 340 -6.57 -8.72 -22.08
CA HIS A 340 -5.53 -9.76 -22.07
C HIS A 340 -5.81 -10.97 -22.95
N GLY A 341 -6.99 -11.03 -23.59
CA GLY A 341 -7.32 -12.04 -24.59
C GLY A 341 -7.09 -13.48 -24.09
N ALA A 342 -6.94 -14.40 -25.06
CA ALA A 342 -6.60 -15.80 -24.82
C ALA A 342 -5.08 -15.96 -24.54
N GLN A 343 -4.58 -15.34 -23.46
CA GLN A 343 -3.19 -15.44 -23.02
C GLN A 343 -3.11 -15.81 -21.53
N VAL A 344 -2.05 -16.52 -21.15
CA VAL A 344 -1.78 -16.95 -19.78
C VAL A 344 -0.68 -16.11 -19.13
N ARG A 345 -0.92 -15.72 -17.87
CA ARG A 345 0.07 -15.11 -16.97
C ARG A 345 0.66 -16.19 -16.07
N ILE A 346 1.97 -16.34 -16.04
CA ILE A 346 2.64 -17.25 -15.11
C ILE A 346 3.30 -16.42 -14.01
N LEU A 347 2.98 -16.71 -12.75
CA LEU A 347 3.50 -16.03 -11.57
C LEU A 347 4.64 -16.84 -10.96
N MET A 348 5.72 -16.16 -10.57
CA MET A 348 6.90 -16.77 -9.96
C MET A 348 7.06 -16.31 -8.51
N TYR A 349 7.04 -17.27 -7.60
CA TYR A 349 7.29 -17.14 -6.16
C TYR A 349 8.55 -17.96 -5.79
N HIS A 350 9.08 -17.79 -4.57
CA HIS A 350 10.19 -18.62 -4.09
C HIS A 350 9.87 -19.19 -2.71
N GLY A 351 9.84 -18.34 -1.66
CA GLY A 351 9.54 -18.79 -0.30
C GLY A 351 8.31 -18.12 0.32
N VAL A 352 7.56 -18.85 1.16
CA VAL A 352 6.48 -18.29 1.99
C VAL A 352 6.75 -18.62 3.45
N VAL A 353 6.94 -17.59 4.26
CA VAL A 353 7.27 -17.71 5.69
C VAL A 353 6.15 -17.17 6.57
N PRO A 354 6.00 -17.63 7.82
CA PRO A 354 4.96 -17.12 8.72
C PRO A 354 5.01 -15.60 8.89
N ARG A 355 6.23 -15.05 9.06
CA ARG A 355 6.51 -13.61 9.14
C ARG A 355 7.80 -13.31 8.38
N LEU A 356 7.89 -12.11 7.81
CA LEU A 356 9.08 -11.64 7.12
C LEU A 356 9.95 -10.84 8.07
N GLU A 357 10.99 -11.50 8.59
CA GLU A 357 11.92 -10.94 9.55
C GLU A 357 13.35 -11.43 9.22
N GLY A 358 14.35 -10.76 9.79
CA GLY A 358 15.75 -11.16 9.65
C GLY A 358 16.22 -11.25 8.19
N PRO A 359 17.10 -12.22 7.85
CA PRO A 359 17.60 -12.39 6.49
C PRO A 359 16.50 -12.76 5.49
N ALA A 360 15.41 -13.43 5.90
CA ALA A 360 14.28 -13.74 5.01
C ALA A 360 13.63 -12.48 4.42
N ALA A 361 13.70 -11.35 5.13
CA ALA A 361 13.17 -10.07 4.65
C ALA A 361 14.07 -9.39 3.58
N PHE A 362 15.25 -9.94 3.26
CA PHE A 362 16.15 -9.36 2.27
C PHE A 362 15.65 -9.65 0.86
N GLY A 363 15.57 -8.62 0.02
CA GLY A 363 15.16 -8.81 -1.38
C GLY A 363 13.66 -8.99 -1.56
N ASP A 364 13.26 -9.70 -2.61
CA ASP A 364 11.85 -9.95 -2.98
C ASP A 364 11.55 -11.46 -3.10
N LEU A 365 12.43 -12.34 -2.59
CA LEU A 365 12.28 -13.80 -2.74
C LEU A 365 11.19 -14.39 -1.83
N PHE A 366 11.07 -13.86 -0.61
CA PHE A 366 10.14 -14.39 0.38
C PHE A 366 8.89 -13.51 0.53
N LEU A 367 7.80 -14.17 0.90
CA LEU A 367 6.50 -13.56 1.16
C LEU A 367 5.95 -14.01 2.53
N SER A 368 5.23 -13.14 3.24
CA SER A 368 4.53 -13.57 4.44
C SER A 368 3.32 -14.46 4.11
N ALA A 369 3.03 -15.46 4.95
CA ALA A 369 1.88 -16.35 4.80
C ALA A 369 0.55 -15.58 4.66
N GLY A 370 0.38 -14.53 5.46
CA GLY A 370 -0.81 -13.66 5.39
C GLY A 370 -0.94 -12.91 4.05
N ALA A 371 0.17 -12.42 3.50
CA ALA A 371 0.17 -11.79 2.19
C ALA A 371 -0.13 -12.81 1.08
N PHE A 372 0.51 -13.98 1.11
CA PHE A 372 0.28 -15.06 0.16
C PHE A 372 -1.18 -15.54 0.16
N ALA A 373 -1.77 -15.80 1.34
CA ALA A 373 -3.17 -16.21 1.48
C ALA A 373 -4.15 -15.18 0.90
N ARG A 374 -3.86 -13.88 1.07
CA ARG A 374 -4.66 -12.82 0.44
C ARG A 374 -4.52 -12.82 -1.08
N GLN A 375 -3.33 -13.09 -1.61
CA GLN A 375 -3.09 -13.20 -3.05
C GLN A 375 -3.82 -14.40 -3.65
N MET A 376 -3.75 -15.59 -3.04
CA MET A 376 -4.40 -16.80 -3.56
C MET A 376 -5.93 -16.66 -3.61
N ARG A 377 -6.56 -16.11 -2.56
CA ARG A 377 -8.00 -15.80 -2.56
C ARG A 377 -8.39 -14.83 -3.69
N HIS A 378 -7.54 -13.86 -3.99
CA HIS A 378 -7.78 -12.93 -5.09
C HIS A 378 -7.68 -13.61 -6.45
N LEU A 379 -6.65 -14.44 -6.67
CA LEU A 379 -6.49 -15.19 -7.91
C LEU A 379 -7.72 -16.07 -8.16
N ARG A 380 -8.11 -16.86 -7.16
CA ARG A 380 -9.29 -17.74 -7.27
C ARG A 380 -10.57 -16.98 -7.59
N ARG A 381 -10.76 -15.78 -7.02
CA ARG A 381 -11.97 -14.97 -7.22
C ARG A 381 -11.98 -14.23 -8.57
N ALA A 382 -10.82 -13.77 -9.06
CA ALA A 382 -10.76 -12.79 -10.16
C ALA A 382 -10.18 -13.33 -11.48
N PHE A 383 -9.55 -14.50 -11.46
CA PHE A 383 -8.80 -15.10 -12.58
C PHE A 383 -9.24 -16.54 -12.83
N ALA A 384 -9.01 -17.01 -14.06
CA ALA A 384 -9.11 -18.42 -14.41
C ALA A 384 -7.79 -19.09 -14.00
N VAL A 385 -7.76 -19.75 -12.85
CA VAL A 385 -6.55 -20.40 -12.35
C VAL A 385 -6.37 -21.74 -13.06
N LEU A 386 -5.22 -21.94 -13.71
CA LEU A 386 -4.85 -23.17 -14.41
C LEU A 386 -3.65 -23.82 -13.71
N SER A 387 -3.51 -25.14 -13.82
CA SER A 387 -2.20 -25.78 -13.59
C SER A 387 -1.23 -25.40 -14.71
N LEU A 388 0.08 -25.53 -14.48
CA LEU A 388 1.03 -25.28 -15.57
C LEU A 388 0.85 -26.32 -16.69
N ASP A 389 0.60 -27.58 -16.37
CA ASP A 389 0.36 -28.63 -17.36
C ASP A 389 -0.82 -28.30 -18.27
N GLU A 390 -1.93 -27.82 -17.71
CA GLU A 390 -3.09 -27.39 -18.49
C GLU A 390 -2.74 -26.17 -19.38
N ALA A 391 -1.97 -25.22 -18.87
CA ALA A 391 -1.54 -24.06 -19.64
C ALA A 391 -0.63 -24.46 -20.82
N ILE A 392 0.31 -25.39 -20.61
CA ILE A 392 1.20 -25.92 -21.65
C ILE A 392 0.39 -26.65 -22.70
N ASP A 393 -0.51 -27.56 -22.28
CA ASP A 393 -1.38 -28.32 -23.16
C ASP A 393 -2.21 -27.42 -24.08
N ARG A 394 -2.75 -26.31 -23.53
CA ARG A 394 -3.50 -25.33 -24.33
C ARG A 394 -2.60 -24.54 -25.27
N LEU A 395 -1.42 -24.11 -24.82
CA LEU A 395 -0.47 -23.36 -25.66
C LEU A 395 0.04 -24.21 -26.82
N GLU A 396 0.44 -25.46 -26.55
CA GLU A 396 0.97 -26.39 -27.54
C GLU A 396 -0.07 -26.77 -28.60
N ARG A 397 -1.29 -27.13 -28.16
CA ARG A 397 -2.39 -27.49 -29.06
C ARG A 397 -3.08 -26.29 -29.70
N ARG A 398 -2.65 -25.06 -29.37
CA ARG A 398 -3.31 -23.79 -29.72
C ARG A 398 -4.80 -23.80 -29.37
N ALA A 399 -5.16 -24.47 -28.29
CA ALA A 399 -6.53 -24.55 -27.79
C ALA A 399 -6.95 -23.21 -27.16
N PRO A 400 -8.26 -22.94 -27.03
CA PRO A 400 -8.73 -21.72 -26.38
C PRO A 400 -8.17 -21.59 -24.95
N ILE A 401 -7.59 -20.43 -24.64
CA ILE A 401 -7.13 -20.09 -23.29
C ILE A 401 -8.23 -19.24 -22.63
N PRO A 402 -8.71 -19.62 -21.43
CA PRO A 402 -9.71 -18.83 -20.70
C PRO A 402 -9.25 -17.39 -20.50
N GLU A 403 -10.19 -16.44 -20.56
CA GLU A 403 -9.87 -15.05 -20.23
C GLU A 403 -9.31 -14.96 -18.81
N ARG A 404 -8.25 -14.16 -18.65
CA ARG A 404 -7.60 -13.94 -17.35
C ARG A 404 -6.99 -15.23 -16.80
N ALA A 405 -6.44 -16.08 -17.66
CA ALA A 405 -5.72 -17.28 -17.25
C ALA A 405 -4.47 -16.92 -16.42
N VAL A 406 -4.31 -17.58 -15.27
CA VAL A 406 -3.15 -17.40 -14.38
C VAL A 406 -2.64 -18.76 -13.88
N VAL A 407 -1.32 -18.89 -13.79
CA VAL A 407 -0.61 -20.05 -13.24
C VAL A 407 0.29 -19.57 -12.10
N VAL A 408 0.40 -20.37 -11.03
CA VAL A 408 1.28 -20.10 -9.88
C VAL A 408 2.42 -21.11 -9.88
N THR A 409 3.66 -20.61 -9.92
CA THR A 409 4.87 -21.42 -9.80
C THR A 409 5.78 -20.93 -8.69
N PHE A 410 6.56 -21.85 -8.12
CA PHE A 410 7.61 -21.59 -7.15
C PHE A 410 8.95 -22.10 -7.67
N ASP A 411 10.03 -21.43 -7.31
CA ASP A 411 11.40 -21.86 -7.62
C ASP A 411 12.11 -22.31 -6.32
N ASP A 412 13.34 -22.78 -6.46
CA ASP A 412 14.31 -23.11 -5.40
C ASP A 412 14.04 -24.33 -4.51
N GLY A 413 12.80 -24.80 -4.41
CA GLY A 413 12.50 -26.02 -3.64
C GLY A 413 12.60 -25.85 -2.12
N TYR A 414 12.36 -24.65 -1.61
CA TYR A 414 12.28 -24.40 -0.17
C TYR A 414 11.23 -25.29 0.52
N ARG A 415 11.57 -25.85 1.69
CA ARG A 415 10.65 -26.65 2.52
C ARG A 415 9.40 -25.87 2.93
N ASN A 416 9.52 -24.56 3.12
CA ASN A 416 8.39 -23.69 3.44
C ASN A 416 7.33 -23.62 2.30
N THR A 417 7.70 -23.99 1.06
CA THR A 417 6.75 -24.16 -0.03
C THR A 417 5.77 -25.30 0.27
N LEU A 418 6.26 -26.40 0.85
CA LEU A 418 5.44 -27.54 1.24
C LEU A 418 4.70 -27.30 2.55
N THR A 419 5.37 -26.75 3.57
CA THR A 419 4.80 -26.64 4.91
C THR A 419 3.91 -25.42 5.11
N THR A 420 4.09 -24.35 4.33
CA THR A 420 3.35 -23.09 4.47
C THR A 420 2.57 -22.74 3.20
N ALA A 421 3.22 -22.69 2.03
CA ALA A 421 2.56 -22.22 0.81
C ALA A 421 1.51 -23.21 0.29
N LEU A 422 1.84 -24.50 0.22
CA LEU A 422 0.98 -25.53 -0.36
C LEU A 422 -0.36 -25.67 0.38
N PRO A 423 -0.45 -25.74 1.73
CA PRO A 423 -1.72 -25.76 2.43
C PRO A 423 -2.61 -24.53 2.13
N ILE A 424 -1.99 -23.34 2.02
CA ILE A 424 -2.71 -22.10 1.69
C ILE A 424 -3.24 -22.14 0.25
N ALA A 425 -2.44 -22.61 -0.70
CA ALA A 425 -2.84 -22.73 -2.10
C ALA A 425 -3.95 -23.78 -2.28
N GLN A 426 -3.83 -24.93 -1.61
CA GLN A 426 -4.85 -25.99 -1.59
C GLN A 426 -6.18 -25.49 -1.03
N ALA A 427 -6.16 -24.81 0.12
CA ALA A 427 -7.37 -24.22 0.71
C ALA A 427 -8.05 -23.19 -0.21
N ALA A 428 -7.29 -22.53 -1.09
CA ALA A 428 -7.81 -21.61 -2.08
C ALA A 428 -8.19 -22.29 -3.42
N GLY A 429 -7.97 -23.59 -3.58
CA GLY A 429 -8.18 -24.31 -4.84
C GLY A 429 -7.26 -23.85 -5.96
N VAL A 430 -6.01 -23.49 -5.63
CA VAL A 430 -4.99 -23.01 -6.57
C VAL A 430 -3.92 -24.09 -6.75
N PRO A 431 -3.84 -24.75 -7.93
CA PRO A 431 -2.74 -25.67 -8.23
C PRO A 431 -1.41 -24.90 -8.33
N VAL A 432 -0.32 -25.56 -7.91
CA VAL A 432 1.03 -24.98 -7.95
C VAL A 432 2.02 -25.93 -8.62
N MET A 433 2.98 -25.37 -9.36
CA MET A 433 4.18 -26.09 -9.79
C MET A 433 5.39 -25.57 -9.01
N VAL A 434 6.28 -26.47 -8.59
CA VAL A 434 7.55 -26.09 -7.96
C VAL A 434 8.72 -26.57 -8.82
N PHE A 435 9.65 -25.69 -9.14
CA PHE A 435 10.90 -26.01 -9.82
C PHE A 435 11.99 -26.25 -8.77
N VAL A 436 12.59 -27.43 -8.77
CA VAL A 436 13.57 -27.84 -7.75
C VAL A 436 14.97 -28.04 -8.33
N PRO A 437 16.03 -27.54 -7.67
CA PRO A 437 17.41 -27.91 -7.99
C PRO A 437 17.69 -29.33 -7.48
N SER A 438 17.53 -30.29 -8.38
CA SER A 438 17.45 -31.73 -8.08
C SER A 438 18.64 -32.32 -7.30
N GLU A 439 19.86 -31.82 -7.50
CA GLU A 439 21.04 -32.28 -6.76
C GLU A 439 21.13 -31.63 -5.38
N GLN A 440 20.66 -30.39 -5.24
CA GLN A 440 20.59 -29.70 -3.95
C GLN A 440 19.64 -30.40 -2.97
N VAL A 441 18.50 -30.90 -3.48
CA VAL A 441 17.51 -31.67 -2.69
C VAL A 441 18.13 -32.88 -2.00
N ASN A 442 19.12 -33.52 -2.62
CA ASN A 442 19.80 -34.69 -2.04
C ASN A 442 20.79 -34.34 -0.92
N GLN A 443 21.28 -33.10 -0.89
CA GLN A 443 22.40 -32.74 -0.04
C GLN A 443 21.97 -32.11 1.29
N GLU A 444 20.68 -31.84 1.48
CA GLU A 444 20.14 -31.04 2.60
C GLU A 444 20.83 -29.68 2.80
N ARG A 445 21.60 -29.23 1.80
CA ARG A 445 22.33 -27.97 1.80
C ARG A 445 21.42 -26.86 1.32
N GLY A 446 21.52 -25.67 1.90
CA GLY A 446 20.87 -24.50 1.32
C GLY A 446 21.62 -23.95 0.11
N LEU A 447 20.97 -23.04 -0.61
CA LEU A 447 21.50 -22.45 -1.83
C LEU A 447 22.63 -21.46 -1.50
N TRP A 448 23.64 -21.37 -2.36
CA TRP A 448 24.83 -20.54 -2.12
C TRP A 448 24.49 -19.08 -1.79
N PHE A 449 23.43 -18.53 -2.40
CA PHE A 449 22.99 -17.16 -2.15
C PHE A 449 22.25 -17.02 -0.82
N ASP A 450 21.65 -18.09 -0.29
CA ASP A 450 21.08 -18.10 1.06
C ASP A 450 22.18 -18.23 2.12
N ILE A 451 23.22 -19.04 1.85
CA ILE A 451 24.43 -19.08 2.68
C ILE A 451 25.05 -17.68 2.74
N LEU A 452 25.27 -17.04 1.58
CA LEU A 452 25.79 -15.68 1.52
C LEU A 452 24.90 -14.67 2.27
N ARG A 453 23.58 -14.80 2.14
CA ARG A 453 22.59 -13.94 2.81
C ARG A 453 22.71 -14.03 4.33
N VAL A 454 22.74 -15.25 4.86
CA VAL A 454 22.89 -15.50 6.29
C VAL A 454 24.27 -15.08 6.78
N LEU A 455 25.32 -15.36 6.01
CA LEU A 455 26.69 -14.94 6.33
C LEU A 455 26.81 -13.42 6.47
N VAL A 456 26.24 -12.65 5.54
CA VAL A 456 26.20 -11.18 5.60
C VAL A 456 25.46 -10.71 6.86
N ASN A 457 24.33 -11.34 7.19
CA ASN A 457 23.57 -11.02 8.40
C ASN A 457 24.37 -11.31 9.68
N GLU A 458 25.00 -12.48 9.77
CA GLU A 458 25.80 -12.89 10.92
C GLU A 458 27.07 -12.03 11.08
N CYS A 459 27.78 -11.71 10.00
CA CYS A 459 28.93 -10.81 10.06
C CYS A 459 28.52 -9.46 10.64
N ALA A 460 27.41 -8.87 10.16
CA ALA A 460 26.88 -7.62 10.68
C ALA A 460 26.48 -7.73 12.15
N ARG A 461 25.80 -8.81 12.55
CA ARG A 461 25.37 -9.03 13.94
C ARG A 461 26.56 -9.19 14.90
N GLN A 462 27.60 -9.90 14.47
CA GLN A 462 28.77 -10.22 15.29
C GLN A 462 29.92 -9.22 15.15
N GLN A 463 29.80 -8.23 14.25
CA GLN A 463 30.86 -7.25 13.95
C GLN A 463 32.18 -7.92 13.52
N GLN A 464 32.06 -9.05 12.81
CA GLN A 464 33.16 -9.88 12.34
C GLN A 464 33.46 -9.66 10.87
N ARG A 465 34.69 -9.96 10.48
CA ARG A 465 35.14 -9.92 9.09
C ARG A 465 35.38 -11.34 8.58
N VAL A 466 34.82 -11.66 7.43
CA VAL A 466 35.05 -12.90 6.68
C VAL A 466 35.66 -12.55 5.34
N GLN A 467 36.74 -13.26 4.99
CA GLN A 467 37.38 -13.14 3.68
C GLN A 467 36.82 -14.22 2.76
N LEU A 468 36.44 -13.80 1.56
CA LEU A 468 36.06 -14.68 0.47
C LEU A 468 37.17 -14.67 -0.60
N VAL A 469 37.23 -15.71 -1.42
CA VAL A 469 38.11 -15.75 -2.59
C VAL A 469 37.80 -14.61 -3.57
N ASN A 470 38.69 -14.35 -4.51
CA ASN A 470 38.60 -13.23 -5.47
C ASN A 470 38.60 -11.83 -4.81
N SER A 471 39.35 -11.67 -3.72
CA SER A 471 39.49 -10.40 -2.97
C SER A 471 38.15 -9.83 -2.48
N LEU A 472 37.13 -10.67 -2.36
CA LEU A 472 35.85 -10.32 -1.78
C LEU A 472 35.95 -10.42 -0.26
N SER A 473 35.29 -9.52 0.47
CA SER A 473 35.27 -9.58 1.92
C SER A 473 33.97 -9.04 2.47
N ILE A 474 33.49 -9.64 3.54
CA ILE A 474 32.32 -9.21 4.29
C ILE A 474 32.83 -8.70 5.63
N ASP A 475 32.85 -7.38 5.83
CA ASP A 475 33.24 -6.77 7.10
C ASP A 475 32.01 -6.22 7.82
N GLY A 476 31.55 -6.96 8.83
CA GLY A 476 30.40 -6.64 9.65
C GLY A 476 30.43 -5.26 10.29
N ARG A 477 31.64 -4.72 10.55
CA ARG A 477 31.84 -3.39 11.15
C ARG A 477 31.47 -2.26 10.20
N LEU A 478 31.49 -2.54 8.89
CA LEU A 478 31.18 -1.60 7.83
C LEU A 478 29.72 -1.72 7.34
N ILE A 479 29.02 -2.78 7.74
CA ILE A 479 27.65 -3.05 7.28
C ILE A 479 26.66 -2.18 8.05
N LYS A 480 26.12 -1.16 7.36
CA LYS A 480 25.00 -0.34 7.89
C LYS A 480 23.65 -1.00 7.68
N ARG A 481 23.49 -1.73 6.58
CA ARG A 481 22.26 -2.42 6.18
C ARG A 481 22.61 -3.75 5.52
N PRO A 482 22.43 -4.88 6.23
CA PRO A 482 22.77 -6.20 5.71
C PRO A 482 22.12 -6.52 4.36
N GLU A 483 20.85 -6.13 4.18
CA GLU A 483 20.14 -6.31 2.91
C GLU A 483 20.85 -5.64 1.71
N ASP A 484 21.24 -4.37 1.85
CA ASP A 484 21.87 -3.62 0.75
C ASP A 484 23.23 -4.25 0.40
N THR A 485 23.99 -4.70 1.41
CA THR A 485 25.26 -5.42 1.22
C THR A 485 25.05 -6.77 0.53
N PHE A 486 24.07 -7.56 0.97
CA PHE A 486 23.74 -8.84 0.35
C PHE A 486 23.35 -8.67 -1.12
N LEU A 487 22.45 -7.72 -1.44
CA LEU A 487 22.02 -7.48 -2.81
C LEU A 487 23.17 -7.03 -3.71
N ASN A 488 24.11 -6.22 -3.20
CA ASN A 488 25.28 -5.81 -3.97
C ASN A 488 26.26 -6.97 -4.21
N LEU A 489 26.58 -7.76 -3.17
CA LEU A 489 27.51 -8.88 -3.27
C LEU A 489 26.95 -10.00 -4.15
N SER A 490 25.69 -10.38 -3.95
CA SER A 490 25.04 -11.40 -4.78
C SER A 490 25.03 -11.03 -6.25
N GLN A 491 24.73 -9.76 -6.59
CA GLN A 491 24.81 -9.27 -7.97
C GLN A 491 26.24 -9.33 -8.51
N ARG A 492 27.22 -8.84 -7.75
CA ARG A 492 28.63 -8.87 -8.17
C ARG A 492 29.12 -10.29 -8.43
N ILE A 493 28.75 -11.25 -7.58
CA ILE A 493 29.09 -12.66 -7.78
C ILE A 493 28.40 -13.21 -9.02
N ALA A 494 27.11 -12.91 -9.21
CA ALA A 494 26.36 -13.36 -10.39
C ALA A 494 26.91 -12.81 -11.73
N ASP A 495 27.55 -11.64 -11.70
CA ASP A 495 28.17 -11.00 -12.87
C ASP A 495 29.58 -11.54 -13.20
N LEU A 496 30.19 -12.36 -12.33
CA LEU A 496 31.50 -12.94 -12.59
C LEU A 496 31.43 -14.08 -13.64
N PRO A 497 32.54 -14.32 -14.38
CA PRO A 497 32.71 -15.53 -15.17
C PRO A 497 32.56 -16.82 -14.35
N HIS A 498 32.09 -17.91 -14.95
CA HIS A 498 31.79 -19.16 -14.25
C HIS A 498 32.98 -19.73 -13.46
N ASP A 499 34.16 -19.71 -14.07
CA ASP A 499 35.43 -20.13 -13.45
C ASP A 499 35.82 -19.30 -12.22
N GLN A 500 35.28 -18.08 -12.09
CA GLN A 500 35.45 -17.23 -10.91
C GLN A 500 34.31 -17.36 -9.89
N VAL A 501 33.11 -17.74 -10.32
CA VAL A 501 31.97 -17.99 -9.42
C VAL A 501 32.15 -19.29 -8.65
N GLU A 502 32.63 -20.33 -9.33
CA GLU A 502 32.73 -21.68 -8.77
C GLU A 502 33.55 -21.74 -7.46
N PRO A 503 34.75 -21.13 -7.38
CA PRO A 503 35.53 -21.12 -6.14
C PRO A 503 34.82 -20.39 -4.98
N ILE A 504 34.03 -19.34 -5.28
CA ILE A 504 33.27 -18.59 -4.27
C ILE A 504 32.15 -19.48 -3.73
N VAL A 505 31.40 -20.13 -4.63
CA VAL A 505 30.31 -21.04 -4.25
C VAL A 505 30.87 -22.23 -3.44
N ALA A 506 31.95 -22.84 -3.90
CA ALA A 506 32.61 -23.93 -3.18
C ALA A 506 33.09 -23.51 -1.78
N GLN A 507 33.60 -22.27 -1.63
CA GLN A 507 33.98 -21.73 -0.33
C GLN A 507 32.76 -21.53 0.59
N LEU A 508 31.66 -20.96 0.07
CA LEU A 508 30.42 -20.77 0.84
C LEU A 508 29.84 -22.12 1.28
N GLU A 509 29.80 -23.11 0.39
CA GLU A 509 29.33 -24.46 0.72
C GLU A 509 30.24 -25.16 1.74
N ALA A 510 31.57 -24.97 1.65
CA ALA A 510 32.50 -25.47 2.66
C ALA A 510 32.24 -24.83 4.03
N MET A 511 32.07 -23.50 4.08
CA MET A 511 31.72 -22.80 5.31
C MET A 511 30.41 -23.32 5.90
N GLU A 512 29.39 -23.54 5.06
CA GLU A 512 28.12 -24.10 5.54
C GLU A 512 28.28 -25.50 6.11
N ARG A 513 29.08 -26.37 5.48
CA ARG A 513 29.38 -27.71 6.03
C ARG A 513 30.09 -27.66 7.38
N ASP A 514 30.99 -26.70 7.57
CA ASP A 514 31.80 -26.62 8.78
C ASP A 514 31.07 -25.94 9.94
N THR A 515 30.11 -25.06 9.64
CA THR A 515 29.50 -24.17 10.64
C THR A 515 27.98 -24.31 10.78
N HIS A 516 27.32 -25.02 9.86
CA HIS A 516 25.88 -25.26 9.86
C HIS A 516 25.08 -23.96 10.02
N LEU A 517 25.42 -22.90 9.27
CA LEU A 517 24.83 -21.58 9.47
C LEU A 517 23.32 -21.61 9.27
N LEU A 518 22.84 -22.37 8.28
CA LEU A 518 21.44 -22.39 7.90
C LEU A 518 20.54 -23.17 8.87
N GLU A 519 21.09 -24.02 9.74
CA GLU A 519 20.29 -24.70 10.79
C GLU A 519 19.63 -23.69 11.73
N ARG A 520 20.23 -22.51 11.92
CA ARG A 520 19.68 -21.40 12.71
C ARG A 520 18.60 -20.61 11.98
N TYR A 521 18.41 -20.85 10.69
CA TYR A 521 17.50 -20.12 9.80
C TYR A 521 16.65 -21.10 8.98
N PRO A 522 15.69 -21.80 9.64
CA PRO A 522 14.92 -22.87 9.02
C PRO A 522 14.05 -22.40 7.84
N GLU A 523 13.85 -21.09 7.66
CA GLU A 523 13.21 -20.53 6.48
C GLU A 523 13.93 -20.89 5.16
N PHE A 524 15.24 -21.15 5.18
CA PHE A 524 16.05 -21.48 4.00
C PHE A 524 16.24 -22.99 3.80
N ALA A 525 15.63 -23.82 4.66
CA ALA A 525 15.71 -25.26 4.51
C ALA A 525 15.14 -25.72 3.16
N ILE A 526 15.84 -26.63 2.49
CA ILE A 526 15.40 -27.27 1.25
C ILE A 526 14.63 -28.55 1.61
N ALA A 527 13.49 -28.78 0.96
CA ALA A 527 12.72 -30.00 1.20
C ALA A 527 13.41 -31.21 0.56
N GLY A 528 13.44 -32.33 1.26
CA GLY A 528 13.99 -33.60 0.77
C GLY A 528 13.02 -34.34 -0.17
N TRP A 529 13.52 -35.35 -0.90
CA TRP A 529 12.70 -36.12 -1.85
C TRP A 529 11.50 -36.83 -1.22
N GLU A 530 11.63 -37.30 0.02
CA GLU A 530 10.50 -37.93 0.73
C GLU A 530 9.35 -36.94 0.94
N GLU A 531 9.66 -35.69 1.32
CA GLU A 531 8.68 -34.62 1.49
C GLU A 531 8.00 -34.28 0.15
N TRP A 532 8.78 -34.18 -0.94
CA TRP A 532 8.24 -33.93 -2.29
C TRP A 532 7.35 -35.08 -2.77
N HIS A 533 7.80 -36.32 -2.60
CA HIS A 533 7.06 -37.51 -3.01
C HIS A 533 5.74 -37.66 -2.23
N ALA A 534 5.72 -37.32 -0.93
CA ALA A 534 4.48 -37.25 -0.17
C ALA A 534 3.54 -36.16 -0.68
N ALA A 535 4.07 -34.95 -0.94
CA ALA A 535 3.26 -33.80 -1.33
C ALA A 535 2.60 -33.95 -2.71
N VAL A 536 3.28 -34.55 -3.69
CA VAL A 536 2.73 -34.72 -5.06
C VAL A 536 1.54 -35.69 -5.12
N ARG A 537 1.42 -36.62 -4.15
CA ARG A 537 0.27 -37.55 -4.06
C ARG A 537 -1.06 -36.82 -3.84
N GLY A 538 -1.03 -35.64 -3.23
CA GLY A 538 -2.23 -34.82 -2.99
C GLY A 538 -2.81 -34.16 -4.25
N GLY A 539 -2.21 -34.31 -5.43
CA GLY A 539 -2.78 -33.87 -6.72
C GLY A 539 -2.79 -32.35 -6.99
N HIS A 540 -2.48 -31.53 -5.99
CA HIS A 540 -2.43 -30.06 -6.11
C HIS A 540 -1.04 -29.48 -6.43
N LEU A 541 -0.03 -30.35 -6.48
CA LEU A 541 1.38 -30.01 -6.69
C LEU A 541 1.99 -30.84 -7.82
N THR A 542 2.71 -30.17 -8.71
CA THR A 542 3.59 -30.78 -9.72
C THR A 542 5.02 -30.26 -9.54
N VAL A 543 6.02 -31.06 -9.92
CA VAL A 543 7.44 -30.70 -9.76
C VAL A 543 8.12 -30.63 -11.12
N GLY A 544 8.81 -29.52 -11.36
CA GLY A 544 9.66 -29.28 -12.53
C GLY A 544 11.13 -29.14 -12.14
N SER A 545 12.01 -29.02 -13.13
CA SER A 545 13.45 -28.88 -12.93
C SER A 545 13.86 -27.42 -12.74
N HIS A 546 14.75 -27.18 -11.78
CA HIS A 546 15.52 -25.94 -11.67
C HIS A 546 17.03 -26.21 -11.85
N GLY A 547 17.35 -27.19 -12.70
CA GLY A 547 18.70 -27.70 -12.89
C GLY A 547 19.16 -28.62 -11.76
N LEU A 548 20.48 -28.77 -11.62
CA LEU A 548 21.10 -29.59 -10.58
C LEU A 548 21.31 -28.79 -9.29
N THR A 549 22.10 -27.72 -9.38
CA THR A 549 22.62 -26.93 -8.23
C THR A 549 22.37 -25.43 -8.38
N HIS A 550 21.29 -25.04 -9.08
CA HIS A 550 20.94 -23.63 -9.33
C HIS A 550 22.08 -22.84 -10.04
N ARG A 551 22.81 -23.49 -10.95
CA ARG A 551 23.86 -22.84 -11.76
C ARG A 551 23.30 -22.20 -13.03
N ASN A 552 23.94 -21.11 -13.47
CA ASN A 552 23.58 -20.37 -14.68
C ASN A 552 23.94 -21.18 -15.95
N PHE A 553 22.94 -21.67 -16.68
CA PHE A 553 23.14 -22.47 -17.89
C PHE A 553 23.85 -21.72 -19.03
N SER A 554 23.74 -20.39 -19.10
CA SER A 554 24.38 -19.58 -20.15
C SER A 554 25.90 -19.46 -19.95
N GLN A 555 26.42 -19.80 -18.77
CA GLN A 555 27.84 -19.72 -18.46
C GLN A 555 28.52 -21.11 -18.40
N MET A 556 27.76 -22.18 -18.64
CA MET A 556 28.29 -23.55 -18.73
C MET A 556 28.80 -23.85 -20.15
N SER A 557 29.74 -24.80 -20.26
CA SER A 557 30.03 -25.40 -21.56
C SER A 557 28.80 -26.13 -22.12
N PRO A 558 28.69 -26.29 -23.45
CA PRO A 558 27.60 -27.04 -24.07
C PRO A 558 27.39 -28.44 -23.49
N GLU A 559 28.48 -29.17 -23.24
CA GLU A 559 28.48 -30.53 -22.73
C GLU A 559 27.96 -30.58 -21.29
N GLU A 560 28.47 -29.70 -20.42
CA GLU A 560 28.02 -29.59 -19.03
C GLU A 560 26.54 -29.21 -18.94
N ARG A 561 26.10 -28.26 -19.76
CA ARG A 561 24.70 -27.80 -19.80
C ARG A 561 23.76 -28.93 -20.23
N ASP A 562 24.07 -29.61 -21.33
CA ASP A 562 23.23 -30.68 -21.86
C ASP A 562 23.18 -31.86 -20.88
N ALA A 563 24.29 -32.18 -20.19
CA ALA A 563 24.33 -33.16 -19.12
C ALA A 563 23.50 -32.73 -17.90
N ALA A 564 23.63 -31.47 -17.44
CA ALA A 564 22.90 -30.95 -16.29
C ALA A 564 21.38 -30.94 -16.50
N LEU A 565 20.92 -30.52 -17.68
CA LEU A 565 19.50 -30.53 -18.04
C LEU A 565 18.92 -31.95 -18.08
N ARG A 566 19.65 -32.90 -18.67
CA ARG A 566 19.21 -34.30 -18.79
C ARG A 566 19.22 -35.01 -17.43
N ARG A 567 20.27 -34.83 -16.64
CA ARG A 567 20.42 -35.46 -15.33
C ARG A 567 19.39 -34.92 -14.32
N SER A 568 19.14 -33.61 -14.32
CA SER A 568 18.13 -33.03 -13.42
C SER A 568 16.72 -33.57 -13.70
N LYS A 569 16.36 -33.71 -14.98
CA LYS A 569 15.11 -34.37 -15.40
C LYS A 569 15.02 -35.80 -14.88
N GLN A 570 16.06 -36.59 -15.13
CA GLN A 570 16.11 -38.00 -14.71
C GLN A 570 16.01 -38.17 -13.19
N GLN A 571 16.70 -37.32 -12.41
CA GLN A 571 16.64 -37.38 -10.95
C GLN A 571 15.23 -37.10 -10.42
N ILE A 572 14.55 -36.08 -10.95
CA ILE A 572 13.16 -35.77 -10.56
C ILE A 572 12.22 -36.92 -10.94
N GLU A 573 12.35 -37.46 -12.14
CA GLU A 573 11.49 -38.53 -12.63
C GLU A 573 11.66 -39.82 -11.83
N GLN A 574 12.91 -40.16 -11.48
CA GLN A 574 13.22 -41.30 -10.62
C GLN A 574 12.69 -41.11 -9.21
N ALA A 575 12.92 -39.94 -8.60
CA ALA A 575 12.52 -39.68 -7.22
C ALA A 575 11.00 -39.61 -7.03
N LEU A 576 10.27 -39.08 -8.02
CA LEU A 576 8.82 -38.85 -7.90
C LEU A 576 7.97 -39.87 -8.63
N SER A 577 8.59 -40.76 -9.44
CA SER A 577 7.87 -41.68 -10.34
C SER A 577 6.82 -40.96 -11.20
N ARG A 578 7.14 -39.73 -11.63
CA ARG A 578 6.27 -38.85 -12.42
C ARG A 578 7.09 -38.10 -13.47
N PRO A 579 6.52 -37.83 -14.66
CA PRO A 579 7.24 -37.10 -15.70
C PRO A 579 7.63 -35.68 -15.27
N CYS A 580 8.87 -35.28 -15.54
CA CYS A 580 9.33 -33.91 -15.33
C CYS A 580 9.17 -33.11 -16.65
N GLN A 581 8.05 -32.41 -16.79
CA GLN A 581 7.64 -31.81 -18.07
C GLN A 581 8.27 -30.44 -18.35
N ALA A 582 8.70 -29.71 -17.31
CA ALA A 582 9.10 -28.31 -17.43
C ALA A 582 10.41 -28.02 -16.70
N VAL A 583 11.15 -27.03 -17.20
CA VAL A 583 12.35 -26.48 -16.54
C VAL A 583 12.24 -24.96 -16.38
N ALA A 584 12.59 -24.43 -15.22
CA ALA A 584 12.81 -23.00 -15.02
C ALA A 584 14.30 -22.71 -15.08
N TYR A 585 14.73 -21.74 -15.87
CA TYR A 585 16.16 -21.41 -15.98
C TYR A 585 16.65 -20.68 -14.72
N PRO A 586 17.66 -21.22 -14.00
CA PRO A 586 18.24 -20.59 -12.82
C PRO A 586 18.74 -19.18 -13.12
N CYS A 587 18.60 -18.29 -12.15
CA CYS A 587 18.96 -16.87 -12.26
C CYS A 587 18.27 -16.11 -13.41
N GLY A 588 17.33 -16.74 -14.14
CA GLY A 588 16.72 -16.17 -15.34
C GLY A 588 17.67 -16.01 -16.52
N ALA A 589 18.85 -16.63 -16.46
CA ALA A 589 19.84 -16.52 -17.51
C ALA A 589 19.57 -17.56 -18.60
N TRP A 590 19.32 -17.09 -19.81
CA TRP A 590 19.04 -17.93 -20.97
C TRP A 590 19.51 -17.27 -22.26
N ASN A 591 19.77 -18.08 -23.28
CA ASN A 591 19.99 -17.70 -24.68
C ASN A 591 19.37 -18.77 -25.59
N GLU A 592 19.56 -18.65 -26.91
CA GLU A 592 18.97 -19.60 -27.85
C GLU A 592 19.51 -21.03 -27.64
N GLU A 593 20.81 -21.13 -27.36
CA GLU A 593 21.48 -22.42 -27.15
C GLU A 593 20.93 -23.14 -25.90
N VAL A 594 20.67 -22.41 -24.82
CA VAL A 594 20.02 -22.93 -23.61
C VAL A 594 18.60 -23.41 -23.90
N ALA A 595 17.83 -22.65 -24.68
CA ALA A 595 16.47 -23.04 -25.06
C ALA A 595 16.44 -24.31 -25.91
N GLN A 596 17.35 -24.42 -26.88
CA GLN A 596 17.50 -25.62 -27.69
C GLN A 596 18.00 -26.82 -26.87
N ALA A 597 18.92 -26.60 -25.93
CA ALA A 597 19.39 -27.63 -25.01
C ALA A 597 18.26 -28.20 -24.14
N ALA A 598 17.38 -27.34 -23.62
CA ALA A 598 16.22 -27.77 -22.85
C ALA A 598 15.26 -28.63 -23.71
N ALA A 599 15.05 -28.26 -24.97
CA ALA A 599 14.26 -29.06 -25.90
C ALA A 599 14.91 -30.43 -26.18
N ARG A 600 16.22 -30.46 -26.47
CA ARG A 600 16.97 -31.72 -26.68
C ARG A 600 16.98 -32.63 -25.44
N ALA A 601 16.95 -32.05 -24.25
CA ALA A 601 16.86 -32.79 -22.99
C ALA A 601 15.47 -33.42 -22.75
N GLY A 602 14.47 -33.12 -23.58
CA GLY A 602 13.14 -33.74 -23.52
C GLY A 602 12.15 -33.05 -22.57
N TYR A 603 12.38 -31.79 -22.21
CA TYR A 603 11.35 -30.97 -21.56
C TYR A 603 10.29 -30.55 -22.60
N ARG A 604 9.03 -30.41 -22.19
CA ARG A 604 7.95 -29.87 -23.04
C ARG A 604 7.95 -28.34 -23.09
N CYS A 605 8.41 -27.69 -22.02
CA CYS A 605 8.51 -26.24 -21.97
C CYS A 605 9.64 -25.78 -21.03
N ALA A 606 9.99 -24.52 -21.14
CA ALA A 606 10.91 -23.86 -20.24
C ALA A 606 10.52 -22.41 -19.93
N LEU A 607 10.79 -21.98 -18.70
CA LEU A 607 10.32 -20.73 -18.14
C LEU A 607 11.50 -19.81 -17.81
N THR A 608 11.37 -18.54 -18.18
CA THR A 608 12.35 -17.48 -17.94
C THR A 608 11.90 -16.59 -16.78
N THR A 609 12.70 -15.57 -16.42
CA THR A 609 12.30 -14.52 -15.47
C THR A 609 11.78 -13.27 -16.19
N ASP A 610 11.64 -13.32 -17.51
CA ASP A 610 11.17 -12.19 -18.32
C ASP A 610 9.69 -11.92 -18.03
N ASP A 611 9.38 -10.68 -17.65
CA ASP A 611 8.01 -10.27 -17.36
C ASP A 611 7.16 -10.28 -18.64
N GLY A 612 5.97 -10.89 -18.63
CA GLY A 612 5.15 -10.97 -19.84
C GLY A 612 3.90 -11.83 -19.76
N LEU A 613 3.24 -11.95 -20.91
CA LEU A 613 2.11 -12.84 -21.15
C LEU A 613 2.50 -13.87 -22.22
N ASN A 614 1.92 -15.05 -22.11
CA ASN A 614 2.16 -16.17 -23.01
C ASN A 614 0.87 -16.44 -23.80
N GLY A 615 0.91 -16.27 -25.12
CA GLY A 615 -0.19 -16.58 -26.02
C GLY A 615 0.17 -17.72 -26.97
N PRO A 616 -0.74 -18.12 -27.89
CA PRO A 616 -0.59 -19.30 -28.74
C PRO A 616 0.65 -19.31 -29.67
N GLN A 617 1.24 -18.14 -29.96
CA GLN A 617 2.45 -18.02 -30.78
C GLN A 617 3.75 -17.96 -29.96
N ARG A 618 3.65 -18.05 -28.62
CA ARG A 618 4.83 -17.99 -27.75
C ARG A 618 5.63 -19.29 -27.88
N ASN A 619 6.95 -19.16 -28.02
CA ASN A 619 7.85 -20.31 -27.93
C ASN A 619 7.79 -20.92 -26.52
N LEU A 620 7.47 -22.20 -26.43
CA LEU A 620 7.31 -22.94 -25.17
C LEU A 620 8.60 -23.03 -24.34
N PHE A 621 9.78 -22.84 -24.94
CA PHE A 621 11.06 -22.85 -24.24
C PHE A 621 11.52 -21.46 -23.76
N LYS A 622 10.64 -20.46 -23.89
CA LYS A 622 10.88 -19.06 -23.53
C LYS A 622 9.62 -18.45 -22.88
N LEU A 623 8.97 -19.20 -21.98
CA LEU A 623 7.75 -18.73 -21.33
C LEU A 623 8.08 -17.65 -20.30
N HIS A 624 7.41 -16.51 -20.43
CA HIS A 624 7.58 -15.36 -19.55
C HIS A 624 6.93 -15.60 -18.19
N ARG A 625 7.55 -15.08 -17.12
CA ARG A 625 7.03 -15.12 -15.75
C ARG A 625 7.07 -13.76 -15.08
N THR A 626 6.08 -13.49 -14.22
CA THR A 626 6.05 -12.29 -13.40
C THR A 626 6.47 -12.63 -11.97
N MET A 627 7.64 -12.11 -11.56
CA MET A 627 8.14 -12.19 -10.18
C MET A 627 7.18 -11.55 -9.17
N ILE A 628 6.84 -12.27 -8.11
CA ILE A 628 6.02 -11.81 -6.99
C ILE A 628 6.82 -11.92 -5.68
N GLY A 629 7.01 -10.78 -5.01
CA GLY A 629 7.67 -10.65 -3.71
C GLY A 629 6.99 -9.61 -2.81
N ASP A 630 7.37 -9.54 -1.53
CA ASP A 630 6.65 -8.78 -0.50
C ASP A 630 6.88 -7.25 -0.51
N LYS A 631 7.89 -6.71 -1.22
CA LYS A 631 8.09 -5.24 -1.24
C LYS A 631 7.00 -4.48 -2.00
N GLY A 632 6.04 -5.19 -2.61
CA GLY A 632 4.83 -4.63 -3.19
C GLY A 632 3.63 -4.80 -2.27
N ASN A 633 2.86 -3.73 -2.04
CA ASN A 633 1.57 -3.87 -1.38
C ASN A 633 0.59 -4.69 -2.25
N PHE A 634 -0.55 -5.10 -1.66
CA PHE A 634 -1.53 -5.93 -2.36
C PHE A 634 -2.05 -5.32 -3.68
N ALA A 635 -2.10 -3.99 -3.79
CA ALA A 635 -2.49 -3.34 -5.03
C ALA A 635 -1.42 -3.46 -6.13
N MET A 636 -0.13 -3.42 -5.77
CA MET A 636 0.96 -3.75 -6.69
C MET A 636 0.87 -5.17 -7.20
N PHE A 637 0.52 -6.12 -6.34
CA PHE A 637 0.21 -7.47 -6.76
C PHE A 637 -0.93 -7.47 -7.79
N CYS A 638 -2.08 -6.88 -7.47
CA CYS A 638 -3.23 -6.81 -8.37
C CYS A 638 -2.88 -6.20 -9.74
N ALA A 639 -2.08 -5.12 -9.79
CA ALA A 639 -1.68 -4.49 -11.04
C ALA A 639 -0.66 -5.31 -11.84
N ARG A 640 0.25 -6.03 -11.16
CA ARG A 640 1.21 -6.95 -11.80
C ARG A 640 0.48 -8.11 -12.47
N VAL A 641 -0.40 -8.78 -11.73
CA VAL A 641 -1.14 -9.95 -12.26
C VAL A 641 -2.18 -9.55 -13.30
N SER A 642 -2.76 -8.35 -13.21
CA SER A 642 -3.72 -7.86 -14.20
C SER A 642 -3.09 -7.37 -15.49
N GLY A 643 -1.78 -7.53 -15.69
CA GLY A 643 -1.00 -7.09 -16.87
C GLY A 643 -1.07 -5.62 -17.26
N LEU A 644 -1.53 -4.76 -16.34
CA LEU A 644 -1.56 -3.30 -16.52
C LEU A 644 -0.17 -2.75 -16.83
N ARG A 645 0.87 -3.31 -16.20
CA ARG A 645 2.27 -2.93 -16.44
C ARG A 645 2.73 -3.19 -17.88
N ASN A 646 2.24 -4.27 -18.50
CA ASN A 646 2.58 -4.61 -19.89
C ASN A 646 1.87 -3.68 -20.86
N TRP A 647 0.63 -3.31 -20.55
CA TRP A 647 -0.12 -2.32 -21.32
C TRP A 647 0.56 -0.95 -21.30
N VAL A 648 0.97 -0.46 -20.12
CA VAL A 648 1.71 0.80 -20.00
C VAL A 648 3.04 0.78 -20.75
N ARG A 649 3.75 -0.36 -20.79
CA ARG A 649 5.02 -0.49 -21.53
C ARG A 649 4.85 -0.54 -23.04
N SER A 650 3.77 -1.12 -23.54
CA SER A 650 3.53 -1.30 -24.99
C SER A 650 2.84 -0.10 -25.65
N HIS A 651 2.17 0.74 -24.87
CA HIS A 651 1.39 1.89 -25.36
C HIS A 651 1.79 3.20 -24.65
N GLY A 652 2.93 3.19 -23.93
CA GLY A 652 3.58 4.40 -23.46
C GLY A 652 4.29 5.09 -24.63
N PRO A 653 4.48 6.42 -24.58
CA PRO A 653 5.28 7.13 -25.57
C PRO A 653 6.74 6.67 -25.58
#